data_AF-A0A2U2ZZS0-F1
#
_entry.id   AF-A0A2U2ZZS0-F1
#
_cell.length_a   1.000
_cell.length_b   1.000
_cell.length_c   1.000
_cell.angle_alpha   90.00
_cell.angle_beta   90.00
_cell.angle_gamma   90.00
#
_symmetry.space_group_name_H-M   'P 1'
#
loop_
_entity.id
_entity.type
_entity.pdbx_description
1 polymer ?
#
loop_
_entity_poly.entity_id
_entity_poly.type
_entity_poly.pdbx_seq_one_letter_code
_entity_poly.pdbx_strand_id
1 'polypeptide(L)'
;MTVLMVAATLYGVVQLLLLSSPTRSVSVATTLLAVLVGVYACGTAAALLEITYTRLIAEQTGESLIRVVNTTSYTTAPWVEELLKISPLFLAGLYVKVRRQWGLADFTVLGAALGAGFGLLEAVLRYALDADRAIAAHGGWIVPDSLSAPYVPGPVHVLTSWLPAPVASLDLSRGGEVTVATFTHLVWSTLAGLGVGVLWRASTWWKALALVPLGAAVAHHTLNNYAATHARTPADDWLDNLHPTLGLAPLAALLLAMTADTVVLHRAKRELPDTLLPAERRDGDTIAAVLSYASLRPPWTPLIALRFLRLRRSLFYEAATGLPHPLAPLRRAVSETASRIAATDGARAWRTPDLRARIRAAAGASTAATRTRRLLILLIPCVLVLPSVVFLGLGSFKSTVGVQDYFTTGTGSELLRAFAVAALAWIAWQLSALLRTWRHAATVVPLLAEPLATHRFRTASALGAATTGTLLLWRSLGEAGTEGQAVPPAHLLDALDRFLVYLGFALLLLSLLALFPPGAGLALAGVTATGEGALGAALAARLGLAGVALMVVGAAGGGGTAGAADGEDGRAQSDGGNSRNGSIDETEKAFSAKERRIAETLQNEGRHVKALKESSVEGQRTPDAVVDGVPTEFKTLDPGASVNSVKNTLNTAKKQARDAVVDARGSGLDEAGAREGLGKFLRNNPPGRMNSIRIIGDDYHIIWP
;
A
#
# COMPACT_ATOMS: atom_id res chain seq x y z
N MET A 1 -2.18 1.59 10.20
CA MET A 1 -2.66 0.75 9.07
C MET A 1 -2.08 1.19 7.72
N THR A 2 -2.34 2.40 7.23
CA THR A 2 -1.82 2.88 5.92
C THR A 2 -0.30 2.72 5.77
N VAL A 3 0.47 3.02 6.82
CA VAL A 3 1.93 2.79 6.85
C VAL A 3 2.31 1.34 6.53
N LEU A 4 1.52 0.37 6.99
CA LEU A 4 1.77 -1.05 6.79
C LEU A 4 1.34 -1.52 5.40
N MET A 5 0.26 -0.96 4.85
CA MET A 5 -0.10 -1.15 3.43
C MET A 5 1.08 -0.70 2.54
N VAL A 6 1.61 0.50 2.80
CA VAL A 6 2.79 1.02 2.08
C VAL A 6 4.01 0.11 2.30
N ALA A 7 4.26 -0.34 3.53
CA ALA A 7 5.39 -1.21 3.84
C ALA A 7 5.30 -2.55 3.08
N ALA A 8 4.12 -3.18 3.06
CA ALA A 8 3.86 -4.42 2.32
C ALA A 8 4.11 -4.24 0.81
N THR A 9 3.51 -3.21 0.21
CA THR A 9 3.71 -2.83 -1.20
C THR A 9 5.19 -2.65 -1.53
N LEU A 10 5.90 -1.84 -0.74
CA LEU A 10 7.32 -1.55 -0.99
C LEU A 10 8.20 -2.78 -0.77
N TYR A 11 7.87 -3.62 0.22
CA TYR A 11 8.62 -4.84 0.49
C TYR A 11 8.55 -5.83 -0.68
N GLY A 12 7.36 -6.06 -1.26
CA GLY A 12 7.21 -6.90 -2.44
C GLY A 12 8.02 -6.40 -3.64
N VAL A 13 8.04 -5.09 -3.89
CA VAL A 13 8.87 -4.48 -4.94
C VAL A 13 10.37 -4.64 -4.64
N VAL A 14 10.77 -4.47 -3.38
CA VAL A 14 12.17 -4.64 -2.95
C VAL A 14 12.63 -6.09 -3.12
N GLN A 15 11.79 -7.09 -2.81
CA GLN A 15 12.09 -8.51 -3.04
C GLN A 15 12.46 -8.75 -4.51
N LEU A 16 11.63 -8.31 -5.46
CA LEU A 16 11.92 -8.45 -6.89
C LEU A 16 13.14 -7.63 -7.34
N LEU A 17 13.36 -6.45 -6.77
CA LEU A 17 14.52 -5.61 -7.06
C LEU A 17 15.84 -6.23 -6.58
N LEU A 18 15.82 -6.96 -5.46
CA LEU A 18 16.96 -7.71 -4.94
C LEU A 18 17.25 -8.94 -5.79
N LEU A 19 16.22 -9.71 -6.14
CA LEU A 19 16.35 -10.89 -7.01
C LEU A 19 16.89 -10.54 -8.39
N SER A 20 16.44 -9.42 -8.96
CA SER A 20 16.90 -8.92 -10.27
C SER A 20 18.27 -8.23 -10.23
N SER A 21 18.90 -8.10 -9.06
CA SER A 21 20.18 -7.40 -8.89
C SER A 21 21.34 -7.88 -9.78
N PRO A 22 21.41 -9.16 -10.23
CA PRO A 22 22.47 -9.62 -11.13
C PRO A 22 22.42 -9.03 -12.55
N THR A 23 21.22 -8.71 -13.05
CA THR A 23 21.02 -8.28 -14.45
C THR A 23 20.45 -6.86 -14.60
N ARG A 24 19.73 -6.34 -13.61
CA ARG A 24 19.09 -5.02 -13.72
C ARG A 24 20.10 -3.88 -13.92
N SER A 25 19.76 -2.93 -14.77
CA SER A 25 20.47 -1.67 -14.97
C SER A 25 19.77 -0.49 -14.28
N VAL A 26 18.47 -0.58 -14.02
CA VAL A 26 17.69 0.51 -13.39
C VAL A 26 18.02 0.69 -11.90
N SER A 27 17.96 1.93 -11.39
CA SER A 27 18.14 2.22 -9.96
C SER A 27 16.93 1.84 -9.12
N VAL A 28 17.19 1.69 -7.82
CA VAL A 28 16.14 1.69 -6.79
C VAL A 28 15.28 2.93 -6.87
N ALA A 29 15.87 4.10 -7.12
CA ALA A 29 15.12 5.36 -7.17
C ALA A 29 14.12 5.39 -8.34
N THR A 30 14.51 4.90 -9.52
CA THR A 30 13.61 4.78 -10.68
C THR A 30 12.53 3.74 -10.45
N THR A 31 12.83 2.62 -9.78
CA THR A 31 11.82 1.63 -9.40
C THR A 31 10.82 2.18 -8.38
N LEU A 32 11.28 2.88 -7.35
CA LEU A 32 10.37 3.53 -6.38
C LEU A 32 9.54 4.65 -7.04
N LEU A 33 10.14 5.40 -7.97
CA LEU A 33 9.40 6.37 -8.76
C LEU A 33 8.33 5.69 -9.63
N ALA A 34 8.59 4.50 -10.18
CA ALA A 34 7.58 3.73 -10.92
C ALA A 34 6.39 3.32 -10.03
N VAL A 35 6.61 3.03 -8.74
CA VAL A 35 5.50 2.86 -7.77
C VAL A 35 4.65 4.14 -7.72
N LEU A 36 5.27 5.31 -7.61
CA LEU A 36 4.55 6.58 -7.57
C LEU A 36 3.84 6.90 -8.90
N VAL A 37 4.40 6.48 -10.05
CA VAL A 37 3.71 6.57 -11.35
C VAL A 37 2.46 5.68 -11.34
N GLY A 38 2.54 4.48 -10.77
CA GLY A 38 1.40 3.59 -10.61
C GLY A 38 0.26 4.25 -9.82
N VAL A 39 0.60 4.90 -8.70
CA VAL A 39 -0.36 5.65 -7.88
C VAL A 39 -0.92 6.85 -8.64
N TYR A 40 -0.07 7.78 -9.07
CA TYR A 40 -0.52 9.12 -9.48
C TYR A 40 -0.82 9.27 -10.95
N ALA A 41 -0.20 8.49 -11.83
CA ALA A 41 -0.45 8.58 -13.26
C ALA A 41 -1.41 7.49 -13.73
N CYS A 42 -1.09 6.21 -13.46
CA CYS A 42 -1.92 5.09 -13.89
C CYS A 42 -3.28 5.08 -13.17
N GLY A 43 -3.28 5.24 -11.85
CA GLY A 43 -4.50 5.33 -11.04
C GLY A 43 -5.43 6.46 -11.47
N THR A 44 -4.90 7.68 -11.63
CA THR A 44 -5.69 8.83 -12.11
C THR A 44 -6.26 8.61 -13.51
N ALA A 45 -5.46 8.09 -14.44
CA ALA A 45 -5.93 7.83 -15.80
C ALA A 45 -7.03 6.77 -15.84
N ALA A 46 -6.90 5.69 -15.05
CA ALA A 46 -7.89 4.63 -14.96
C ALA A 46 -9.19 5.14 -14.36
N ALA A 47 -9.11 5.83 -13.22
CA ALA A 47 -10.27 6.43 -12.56
C ALA A 47 -11.04 7.38 -13.50
N LEU A 48 -10.35 8.28 -14.21
CA LEU A 48 -11.01 9.19 -15.15
C LEU A 48 -11.67 8.44 -16.29
N LEU A 49 -10.98 7.47 -16.89
CA LEU A 49 -11.49 6.72 -18.03
C LEU A 49 -12.71 5.86 -17.64
N GLU A 50 -12.65 5.19 -16.49
CA GLU A 50 -13.74 4.37 -15.97
C GLU A 50 -14.96 5.21 -15.56
N ILE A 51 -14.76 6.36 -14.90
CA ILE A 51 -15.85 7.30 -14.58
C ILE A 51 -16.53 7.78 -15.86
N THR A 52 -15.75 8.20 -16.86
CA THR A 52 -16.30 8.69 -18.13
C THR A 52 -17.01 7.56 -18.87
N TYR A 53 -16.40 6.38 -18.95
CA TYR A 53 -16.96 5.22 -19.65
C TYR A 53 -18.29 4.77 -19.03
N THR A 54 -18.31 4.54 -17.72
CA THR A 54 -19.51 4.04 -17.03
C THR A 54 -20.67 5.02 -17.10
N ARG A 55 -20.41 6.33 -17.00
CA ARG A 55 -21.45 7.36 -17.17
C ARG A 55 -21.99 7.40 -18.60
N LEU A 56 -21.10 7.38 -19.59
CA LEU A 56 -21.49 7.39 -21.01
C LEU A 56 -22.35 6.16 -21.34
N ILE A 57 -21.94 4.98 -20.89
CA ILE A 57 -22.69 3.73 -21.16
C ILE A 57 -24.03 3.74 -20.43
N ALA A 58 -24.10 4.20 -19.18
CA ALA A 58 -25.37 4.33 -18.45
C ALA A 58 -26.34 5.28 -19.18
N GLU A 59 -25.85 6.42 -19.66
CA GLU A 59 -26.66 7.38 -20.43
C GLU A 59 -27.13 6.79 -21.77
N GLN A 60 -26.25 6.10 -22.50
CA GLN A 60 -26.59 5.52 -23.82
C GLN A 60 -27.52 4.32 -23.74
N THR A 61 -27.39 3.48 -22.70
CA THR A 61 -28.18 2.25 -22.55
C THR A 61 -29.45 2.44 -21.72
N GLY A 62 -29.55 3.53 -20.96
CA GLY A 62 -30.62 3.76 -19.98
C GLY A 62 -30.54 2.84 -18.75
N GLU A 63 -29.46 2.08 -18.59
CA GLU A 63 -29.26 1.24 -17.41
C GLU A 63 -28.84 2.06 -16.19
N SER A 64 -29.09 1.53 -14.98
CA SER A 64 -28.61 2.16 -13.76
C SER A 64 -27.07 2.15 -13.73
N LEU A 65 -26.48 3.25 -13.22
CA LEU A 65 -25.02 3.36 -13.10
C LEU A 65 -24.42 2.15 -12.34
N ILE A 66 -25.06 1.72 -11.26
CA ILE A 66 -24.64 0.55 -10.46
C ILE A 66 -24.50 -0.71 -11.32
N ARG A 67 -25.48 -0.98 -12.20
CA ARG A 67 -25.46 -2.16 -13.07
C ARG A 67 -24.35 -2.08 -14.11
N VAL A 68 -24.16 -0.90 -14.70
CA VAL A 68 -23.08 -0.64 -15.66
C VAL A 68 -21.72 -0.80 -14.98
N VAL A 69 -21.54 -0.26 -13.77
CA VAL A 69 -20.31 -0.39 -12.99
C VAL A 69 -20.03 -1.85 -12.66
N ASN A 70 -21.01 -2.59 -12.15
CA ASN A 70 -20.86 -4.01 -11.85
C ASN A 70 -20.42 -4.81 -13.08
N THR A 71 -21.06 -4.59 -14.22
CA THR A 71 -20.70 -5.28 -15.46
C THR A 71 -19.32 -4.87 -15.96
N THR A 72 -19.00 -3.57 -15.91
CA THR A 72 -17.73 -2.99 -16.35
C THR A 72 -16.55 -3.54 -15.52
N SER A 73 -16.77 -3.76 -14.22
CA SER A 73 -15.73 -4.17 -13.25
C SER A 73 -14.99 -5.44 -13.63
N TYR A 74 -15.64 -6.38 -14.34
CA TYR A 74 -15.05 -7.65 -14.77
C TYR A 74 -14.99 -7.82 -16.29
N THR A 75 -15.44 -6.84 -17.09
CA THR A 75 -15.40 -6.92 -18.56
C THR A 75 -14.40 -5.94 -19.16
N THR A 76 -14.57 -4.65 -18.90
CA THR A 76 -13.77 -3.58 -19.53
C THR A 76 -12.71 -3.01 -18.59
N ALA A 77 -13.01 -2.84 -17.31
CA ALA A 77 -12.07 -2.27 -16.33
C ALA A 77 -10.75 -3.05 -16.27
N PRO A 78 -10.72 -4.40 -16.21
CA PRO A 78 -9.45 -5.15 -16.16
C PRO A 78 -8.52 -4.86 -17.34
N TRP A 79 -9.08 -4.74 -18.55
CA TRP A 79 -8.32 -4.38 -19.75
C TRP A 79 -7.77 -2.96 -19.67
N VAL A 80 -8.63 -2.01 -19.33
CA VAL A 80 -8.27 -0.60 -19.19
C VAL A 80 -7.16 -0.43 -18.17
N GLU A 81 -7.32 -1.01 -16.98
CA GLU A 81 -6.36 -0.92 -15.90
C GLU A 81 -5.00 -1.51 -16.27
N GLU A 82 -4.96 -2.75 -16.80
CA GLU A 82 -3.68 -3.39 -17.15
C GLU A 82 -2.95 -2.63 -18.26
N LEU A 83 -3.67 -2.15 -19.28
CA LEU A 83 -3.08 -1.35 -20.36
C LEU A 83 -2.53 -0.01 -19.84
N LEU A 84 -3.27 0.67 -18.97
CA LEU A 84 -2.83 1.93 -18.37
C LEU A 84 -1.63 1.74 -17.42
N LYS A 85 -1.61 0.64 -16.64
CA LYS A 85 -0.48 0.27 -15.77
C LYS A 85 0.81 0.10 -16.56
N ILE A 86 0.78 -0.55 -17.74
CA ILE A 86 2.00 -0.75 -18.55
C ILE A 86 2.34 0.38 -19.52
N SER A 87 1.40 1.29 -19.79
CA SER A 87 1.60 2.40 -20.72
C SER A 87 2.88 3.23 -20.45
N PRO A 88 3.32 3.50 -19.20
CA PRO A 88 4.56 4.24 -18.97
C PRO A 88 5.80 3.50 -19.46
N LEU A 89 5.82 2.16 -19.39
CA LEU A 89 6.92 1.34 -19.91
C LEU A 89 6.91 1.25 -21.43
N PHE A 90 5.72 1.12 -22.01
CA PHE A 90 5.56 1.15 -23.45
C PHE A 90 6.07 2.48 -24.03
N LEU A 91 5.65 3.60 -23.44
CA LEU A 91 6.10 4.94 -23.82
C LEU A 91 7.59 5.16 -23.56
N ALA A 92 8.16 4.59 -22.50
CA ALA A 92 9.60 4.64 -22.27
C ALA A 92 10.36 3.86 -23.36
N GLY A 93 9.87 2.68 -23.75
CA GLY A 93 10.49 1.83 -24.78
C GLY A 93 10.45 2.41 -26.20
N LEU A 94 9.54 3.34 -26.50
CA LEU A 94 9.56 4.11 -27.76
C LEU A 94 10.87 4.87 -27.96
N TYR A 95 11.58 5.20 -26.87
CA TYR A 95 12.87 5.87 -26.95
C TYR A 95 13.95 4.86 -27.26
N VAL A 96 14.60 5.07 -28.41
CA VAL A 96 15.67 4.22 -28.92
C VAL A 96 16.74 3.93 -27.86
N LYS A 97 17.05 4.94 -27.03
CA LYS A 97 18.04 4.81 -25.97
C LYS A 97 17.59 3.88 -24.84
N VAL A 98 16.34 3.98 -24.39
CA VAL A 98 15.76 3.13 -23.33
C VAL A 98 15.72 1.68 -23.78
N ARG A 99 15.14 1.39 -24.95
CA ARG A 99 15.06 0.00 -25.46
C ARG A 99 16.43 -0.65 -25.68
N ARG A 100 17.47 0.15 -25.96
CA ARG A 100 18.84 -0.34 -26.13
C ARG A 100 19.57 -0.57 -24.81
N GLN A 101 19.40 0.33 -23.83
CA GLN A 101 20.17 0.28 -22.58
C GLN A 101 19.49 -0.49 -21.44
N TRP A 102 18.22 -0.86 -21.57
CA TRP A 102 17.48 -1.66 -20.58
C TRP A 102 17.37 -3.13 -21.00
N GLY A 103 17.57 -4.04 -20.04
CA GLY A 103 17.33 -5.48 -20.21
C GLY A 103 15.86 -5.85 -20.01
N LEU A 104 15.53 -7.13 -20.21
CA LEU A 104 14.19 -7.66 -19.92
C LEU A 104 13.84 -7.56 -18.43
N ALA A 105 14.83 -7.76 -17.54
CA ALA A 105 14.64 -7.67 -16.10
C ALA A 105 14.26 -6.24 -15.67
N ASP A 106 14.76 -5.21 -16.37
CA ASP A 106 14.41 -3.82 -16.09
C ASP A 106 12.92 -3.55 -16.35
N PHE A 107 12.40 -3.97 -17.51
CA PHE A 107 10.97 -3.84 -17.82
C PHE A 107 10.08 -4.66 -16.88
N THR A 108 10.51 -5.87 -16.52
CA THR A 108 9.77 -6.78 -15.64
C THR A 108 9.61 -6.18 -14.23
N VAL A 109 10.71 -5.69 -13.63
CA VAL A 109 10.70 -5.11 -12.28
C VAL A 109 9.99 -3.76 -12.24
N LEU A 110 10.17 -2.92 -13.27
CA LEU A 110 9.43 -1.66 -13.34
C LEU A 110 7.92 -1.90 -13.55
N GLY A 111 7.54 -2.97 -14.26
CA GLY A 111 6.13 -3.39 -14.39
C GLY A 111 5.54 -3.77 -13.04
N ALA A 112 6.26 -4.61 -12.29
CA ALA A 112 5.89 -4.95 -10.91
C ALA A 112 5.68 -3.71 -10.03
N ALA A 113 6.59 -2.73 -10.12
CA ALA A 113 6.50 -1.49 -9.37
C ALA A 113 5.27 -0.64 -9.75
N LEU A 114 4.96 -0.52 -11.04
CA LEU A 114 3.76 0.20 -11.52
C LEU A 114 2.47 -0.44 -10.99
N GLY A 115 2.35 -1.77 -11.09
CA GLY A 115 1.20 -2.50 -10.56
C GLY A 115 1.08 -2.40 -9.05
N ALA A 116 2.22 -2.49 -8.34
CA ALA A 116 2.26 -2.34 -6.89
C ALA A 116 1.78 -0.95 -6.44
N GLY A 117 2.15 0.10 -7.17
CA GLY A 117 1.67 1.46 -6.93
C GLY A 117 0.16 1.61 -7.18
N PHE A 118 -0.33 1.06 -8.28
CA PHE A 118 -1.76 1.07 -8.59
C PHE A 118 -2.58 0.35 -7.51
N GLY A 119 -2.18 -0.87 -7.13
CA GLY A 119 -2.88 -1.64 -6.10
C GLY A 119 -2.78 -1.00 -4.70
N LEU A 120 -1.69 -0.26 -4.41
CA LEU A 120 -1.58 0.54 -3.19
C LEU A 120 -2.61 1.67 -3.17
N LEU A 121 -2.78 2.39 -4.29
CA LEU A 121 -3.82 3.43 -4.38
C LEU A 121 -5.19 2.83 -4.08
N GLU A 122 -5.55 1.71 -4.70
CA GLU A 122 -6.82 1.02 -4.47
C GLU A 122 -7.02 0.64 -2.99
N ALA A 123 -6.02 0.05 -2.37
CA ALA A 123 -6.07 -0.31 -0.94
C ALA A 123 -6.25 0.93 -0.04
N VAL A 124 -5.52 2.02 -0.32
CA VAL A 124 -5.59 3.26 0.46
C VAL A 124 -6.96 3.93 0.30
N LEU A 125 -7.49 3.99 -0.93
CA LEU A 125 -8.81 4.55 -1.20
C LEU A 125 -9.92 3.78 -0.46
N ARG A 126 -9.78 2.45 -0.32
CA ARG A 126 -10.77 1.63 0.37
C ARG A 126 -10.70 1.70 1.89
N TYR A 127 -9.50 1.68 2.47
CA TYR A 127 -9.34 1.30 3.88
C TYR A 127 -8.52 2.29 4.74
N ALA A 128 -7.99 3.38 4.18
CA ALA A 128 -7.11 4.28 4.94
C ALA A 128 -7.84 5.09 6.03
N LEU A 129 -9.17 5.16 5.97
CA LEU A 129 -10.02 5.90 6.90
C LEU A 129 -10.79 4.98 7.88
N ASP A 130 -10.67 3.66 7.77
CA ASP A 130 -11.35 2.71 8.67
C ASP A 130 -10.56 2.41 9.95
N ALA A 131 -9.72 3.35 10.42
CA ALA A 131 -8.84 3.14 11.56
C ALA A 131 -9.60 2.99 12.90
N ASP A 132 -10.77 3.62 13.02
CA ASP A 132 -11.71 3.51 14.13
C ASP A 132 -12.34 2.10 14.23
N ARG A 133 -12.70 1.55 13.07
CA ARG A 133 -13.32 0.22 12.92
C ARG A 133 -12.32 -0.91 13.05
N ALA A 134 -11.05 -0.64 12.85
CA ALA A 134 -10.02 -1.66 12.87
C ALA A 134 -9.88 -2.36 14.23
N ILE A 135 -9.68 -3.67 14.19
CA ILE A 135 -9.49 -4.54 15.35
C ILE A 135 -8.09 -5.15 15.23
N ALA A 136 -7.25 -4.97 16.25
CA ALA A 136 -5.95 -5.60 16.29
C ALA A 136 -6.12 -7.11 16.53
N ALA A 137 -5.66 -7.94 15.59
CA ALA A 137 -5.79 -9.39 15.66
C ALA A 137 -4.70 -10.06 14.83
N HIS A 138 -4.25 -11.25 15.27
CA HIS A 138 -3.24 -12.05 14.58
C HIS A 138 -1.97 -11.26 14.21
N GLY A 139 -1.55 -10.33 15.07
CA GLY A 139 -0.40 -9.47 14.83
C GLY A 139 -0.57 -8.42 13.73
N GLY A 140 -1.78 -8.27 13.16
CA GLY A 140 -2.15 -7.22 12.20
C GLY A 140 -3.47 -6.54 12.58
N TRP A 141 -4.22 -6.05 11.58
CA TRP A 141 -5.48 -5.34 11.79
C TRP A 141 -6.58 -5.86 10.86
N ILE A 142 -7.72 -6.23 11.43
CA ILE A 142 -8.93 -6.61 10.71
C ILE A 142 -9.83 -5.38 10.59
N VAL A 143 -10.37 -5.13 9.41
CA VAL A 143 -11.46 -4.16 9.20
C VAL A 143 -12.75 -4.95 9.06
N PRO A 144 -13.65 -4.92 10.06
CA PRO A 144 -14.86 -5.73 10.05
C PRO A 144 -15.88 -5.17 9.06
N ASP A 145 -15.87 -5.70 7.83
CA ASP A 145 -16.86 -5.42 6.78
C ASP A 145 -17.76 -6.63 6.45
N SER A 146 -17.25 -7.86 6.59
CA SER A 146 -17.99 -9.10 6.29
C SER A 146 -17.37 -10.34 6.98
N LEU A 147 -17.89 -11.55 6.72
CA LEU A 147 -17.28 -12.81 7.16
C LEU A 147 -15.90 -13.08 6.51
N SER A 148 -15.64 -12.46 5.35
CA SER A 148 -14.32 -12.38 4.72
C SER A 148 -13.78 -10.97 4.95
N ALA A 149 -13.28 -10.72 6.15
CA ALA A 149 -12.91 -9.38 6.57
C ALA A 149 -11.56 -8.95 5.95
N PRO A 150 -11.42 -7.72 5.42
CA PRO A 150 -10.13 -7.17 5.04
C PRO A 150 -9.14 -7.20 6.21
N TYR A 151 -7.93 -7.67 5.93
CA TYR A 151 -6.83 -7.79 6.89
C TYR A 151 -5.59 -7.04 6.40
N VAL A 152 -5.13 -6.09 7.20
CA VAL A 152 -3.87 -5.36 6.98
C VAL A 152 -2.75 -6.10 7.73
N PRO A 153 -1.74 -6.63 7.02
CA PRO A 153 -0.70 -7.44 7.63
C PRO A 153 0.19 -6.62 8.56
N GLY A 154 0.54 -7.22 9.70
CA GLY A 154 1.53 -6.64 10.60
C GLY A 154 2.97 -6.77 10.14
N PRO A 155 3.92 -6.12 10.85
CA PRO A 155 5.33 -6.08 10.45
C PRO A 155 5.97 -7.45 10.26
N VAL A 156 5.71 -8.40 11.17
CA VAL A 156 6.24 -9.76 11.09
C VAL A 156 5.76 -10.42 9.80
N HIS A 157 4.45 -10.43 9.58
CA HIS A 157 3.85 -11.00 8.38
C HIS A 157 4.38 -10.35 7.10
N VAL A 158 4.51 -9.02 7.06
CA VAL A 158 5.09 -8.32 5.91
C VAL A 158 6.50 -8.84 5.61
N LEU A 159 7.36 -8.98 6.63
CA LEU A 159 8.75 -9.38 6.43
C LEU A 159 8.93 -10.87 6.11
N THR A 160 8.04 -11.73 6.59
CA THR A 160 8.11 -13.18 6.36
C THR A 160 7.35 -13.66 5.13
N SER A 161 6.49 -12.83 4.55
CA SER A 161 5.67 -13.21 3.40
C SER A 161 6.35 -12.96 2.05
N TRP A 162 6.01 -13.82 1.09
CA TRP A 162 6.38 -13.64 -0.31
C TRP A 162 5.42 -12.65 -0.98
N LEU A 163 5.97 -11.52 -1.45
CA LEU A 163 5.25 -10.45 -2.13
C LEU A 163 3.95 -10.07 -1.41
N PRO A 164 4.02 -9.60 -0.14
CA PRO A 164 2.83 -9.40 0.67
C PRO A 164 1.88 -8.38 0.05
N ALA A 165 0.60 -8.73 -0.05
CA ALA A 165 -0.44 -7.79 -0.42
C ALA A 165 -0.60 -6.69 0.65
N PRO A 166 -0.92 -5.43 0.25
CA PRO A 166 -1.20 -4.35 1.20
C PRO A 166 -2.43 -4.65 2.06
N VAL A 167 -3.37 -5.43 1.54
CA VAL A 167 -4.57 -5.94 2.22
C VAL A 167 -4.80 -7.37 1.75
N ALA A 168 -5.10 -8.27 2.68
CA ALA A 168 -5.51 -9.65 2.42
C ALA A 168 -6.96 -9.87 2.90
N SER A 169 -7.56 -11.01 2.58
CA SER A 169 -8.84 -11.44 3.16
C SER A 169 -8.58 -12.43 4.30
N LEU A 170 -9.30 -12.26 5.41
CA LEU A 170 -9.36 -13.22 6.50
C LEU A 170 -10.71 -13.93 6.45
N ASP A 171 -10.69 -15.25 6.25
CA ASP A 171 -11.90 -16.08 6.36
C ASP A 171 -12.15 -16.44 7.83
N LEU A 172 -13.08 -15.72 8.45
CA LEU A 172 -13.46 -15.94 9.84
C LEU A 172 -14.23 -17.26 10.04
N SER A 173 -14.68 -17.92 8.96
CA SER A 173 -15.41 -19.20 9.03
C SER A 173 -14.51 -20.43 9.19
N ARG A 174 -13.23 -20.33 8.82
CA ARG A 174 -12.24 -21.42 8.88
C ARG A 174 -11.24 -21.27 10.04
N GLY A 175 -11.72 -20.81 11.21
CA GLY A 175 -10.89 -20.77 12.43
C GLY A 175 -9.86 -19.64 12.48
N GLY A 176 -9.94 -18.64 11.60
CA GLY A 176 -9.10 -17.44 11.66
C GLY A 176 -7.65 -17.65 11.23
N GLU A 177 -7.36 -18.62 10.36
CA GLU A 177 -6.02 -18.72 9.75
C GLU A 177 -5.71 -17.48 8.91
N VAL A 178 -4.65 -16.77 9.28
CA VAL A 178 -4.17 -15.60 8.54
C VAL A 178 -3.09 -16.02 7.56
N THR A 179 -3.45 -16.12 6.29
CA THR A 179 -2.48 -16.19 5.20
C THR A 179 -2.41 -14.83 4.51
N VAL A 180 -1.27 -14.15 4.61
CA VAL A 180 -1.04 -12.94 3.81
C VAL A 180 -0.91 -13.34 2.34
N ALA A 181 -1.92 -12.98 1.56
CA ALA A 181 -1.96 -13.27 0.14
C ALA A 181 -0.81 -12.60 -0.62
N THR A 182 -0.43 -13.22 -1.74
CA THR A 182 0.47 -12.59 -2.72
C THR A 182 -0.22 -11.38 -3.35
N PHE A 183 0.51 -10.29 -3.52
CA PHE A 183 0.02 -9.05 -4.10
C PHE A 183 -0.31 -9.19 -5.60
N THR A 184 -1.58 -9.41 -5.93
CA THR A 184 -2.07 -9.69 -7.29
C THR A 184 -1.76 -8.61 -8.32
N HIS A 185 -1.97 -7.32 -8.01
CA HIS A 185 -1.63 -6.22 -8.94
C HIS A 185 -0.14 -6.19 -9.29
N LEU A 186 0.73 -6.48 -8.31
CA LEU A 186 2.17 -6.59 -8.54
C LEU A 186 2.45 -7.79 -9.47
N VAL A 187 1.79 -8.93 -9.26
CA VAL A 187 1.95 -10.12 -10.10
C VAL A 187 1.55 -9.85 -11.55
N TRP A 188 0.33 -9.35 -11.80
CA TRP A 188 -0.17 -9.08 -13.15
C TRP A 188 0.73 -8.11 -13.90
N SER A 189 1.11 -7.00 -13.26
CA SER A 189 1.97 -6.01 -13.91
C SER A 189 3.44 -6.48 -14.04
N THR A 190 3.89 -7.47 -13.26
CA THR A 190 5.18 -8.14 -13.51
C THR A 190 5.16 -8.90 -14.84
N LEU A 191 4.08 -9.68 -15.09
CA LEU A 191 3.89 -10.40 -16.35
C LEU A 191 3.73 -9.44 -17.52
N ALA A 192 2.88 -8.42 -17.37
CA ALA A 192 2.69 -7.42 -18.40
C ALA A 192 3.98 -6.63 -18.69
N GLY A 193 4.78 -6.33 -17.66
CA GLY A 193 6.12 -5.75 -17.79
C GLY A 193 7.11 -6.63 -18.58
N LEU A 194 7.12 -7.95 -18.32
CA LEU A 194 7.87 -8.91 -19.14
C LEU A 194 7.41 -8.85 -20.60
N GLY A 195 6.11 -8.83 -20.86
CA GLY A 195 5.54 -8.69 -22.20
C GLY A 195 6.04 -7.44 -22.93
N VAL A 196 6.00 -6.28 -22.27
CA VAL A 196 6.57 -5.04 -22.82
C VAL A 196 8.07 -5.16 -23.09
N GLY A 197 8.82 -5.81 -22.20
CA GLY A 197 10.23 -6.11 -22.41
C GLY A 197 10.47 -6.93 -23.68
N VAL A 198 9.74 -8.04 -23.84
CA VAL A 198 9.81 -8.92 -25.03
C VAL A 198 9.48 -8.13 -26.29
N LEU A 199 8.44 -7.29 -26.26
CA LEU A 199 8.04 -6.46 -27.39
C LEU A 199 9.18 -5.55 -27.90
N TRP A 200 9.92 -4.94 -26.97
CA TRP A 200 10.99 -4.00 -27.30
C TRP A 200 12.33 -4.66 -27.60
N ARG A 201 12.62 -5.81 -26.96
CA ARG A 201 13.96 -6.43 -26.96
C ARG A 201 14.07 -7.64 -27.87
N ALA A 202 12.98 -8.35 -28.13
CA ALA A 202 13.02 -9.55 -28.95
C ALA A 202 13.16 -9.20 -30.44
N SER A 203 13.74 -10.13 -31.21
CA SER A 203 13.74 -10.04 -32.67
C SER A 203 12.32 -10.10 -33.21
N THR A 204 12.11 -9.57 -34.42
CA THR A 204 10.78 -9.33 -35.02
C THR A 204 9.81 -10.49 -34.89
N TRP A 205 10.26 -11.73 -35.13
CA TRP A 205 9.43 -12.93 -35.07
C TRP A 205 9.00 -13.36 -33.66
N TRP A 206 9.79 -13.02 -32.64
CA TRP A 206 9.49 -13.33 -31.24
C TRP A 206 8.64 -12.26 -30.55
N LYS A 207 8.45 -11.09 -31.16
CA LYS A 207 7.65 -10.01 -30.56
C LYS A 207 6.20 -10.41 -30.33
N ALA A 208 5.65 -11.33 -31.13
CA ALA A 208 4.30 -11.87 -30.91
C ALA A 208 4.15 -12.55 -29.54
N LEU A 209 5.23 -13.13 -28.98
CA LEU A 209 5.20 -13.73 -27.66
C LEU A 209 4.96 -12.71 -26.53
N ALA A 210 5.14 -11.41 -26.79
CA ALA A 210 4.82 -10.36 -25.83
C ALA A 210 3.34 -10.37 -25.40
N LEU A 211 2.45 -10.85 -26.28
CA LEU A 211 1.02 -10.90 -26.03
C LEU A 211 0.64 -11.99 -25.03
N VAL A 212 1.44 -13.04 -24.86
CA VAL A 212 1.13 -14.15 -23.96
C VAL A 212 1.10 -13.71 -22.49
N PRO A 213 2.17 -13.12 -21.91
CA PRO A 213 2.13 -12.71 -20.51
C PRO A 213 1.20 -11.52 -20.26
N LEU A 214 1.00 -10.64 -21.27
CA LEU A 214 0.02 -9.56 -21.18
C LEU A 214 -1.42 -10.09 -21.15
N GLY A 215 -1.75 -11.01 -22.06
CA GLY A 215 -3.06 -11.66 -22.10
C GLY A 215 -3.34 -12.46 -20.84
N ALA A 216 -2.33 -13.15 -20.28
CA ALA A 216 -2.46 -13.87 -19.02
C ALA A 216 -2.77 -12.93 -17.84
N ALA A 217 -2.10 -11.77 -17.75
CA ALA A 217 -2.37 -10.76 -16.73
C ALA A 217 -3.83 -10.25 -16.82
N VAL A 218 -4.27 -9.88 -18.03
CA VAL A 218 -5.64 -9.38 -18.27
C VAL A 218 -6.69 -10.46 -18.01
N ALA A 219 -6.47 -11.69 -18.47
CA ALA A 219 -7.41 -12.79 -18.29
C ALA A 219 -7.57 -13.13 -16.80
N HIS A 220 -6.46 -13.20 -16.06
CA HIS A 220 -6.51 -13.46 -14.62
C HIS A 220 -7.16 -12.31 -13.85
N HIS A 221 -6.89 -11.05 -14.22
CA HIS A 221 -7.54 -9.91 -13.59
C HIS A 221 -9.05 -9.91 -13.85
N THR A 222 -9.47 -10.17 -15.09
CA THR A 222 -10.88 -10.40 -15.46
C THR A 222 -11.52 -11.48 -14.60
N LEU A 223 -10.87 -12.64 -14.48
CA LEU A 223 -11.37 -13.76 -13.67
C LEU A 223 -11.49 -13.38 -12.18
N ASN A 224 -10.48 -12.72 -11.63
CA ASN A 224 -10.47 -12.25 -10.24
C ASN A 224 -11.65 -11.31 -9.95
N ASN A 225 -11.90 -10.33 -10.82
CA ASN A 225 -13.01 -9.39 -10.64
C ASN A 225 -14.36 -10.06 -10.87
N TYR A 226 -14.45 -11.00 -11.81
CA TYR A 226 -15.66 -11.77 -12.05
C TYR A 226 -16.08 -12.56 -10.80
N ALA A 227 -15.14 -13.31 -10.21
CA ALA A 227 -15.37 -14.08 -8.99
C ALA A 227 -15.75 -13.19 -7.79
N ALA A 228 -15.08 -12.05 -7.62
CA ALA A 228 -15.42 -11.08 -6.59
C ALA A 228 -16.85 -10.51 -6.74
N THR A 229 -17.36 -10.42 -7.98
CA THR A 229 -18.72 -9.93 -8.26
C THR A 229 -19.77 -11.05 -8.18
N HIS A 230 -19.40 -12.29 -8.54
CA HIS A 230 -20.28 -13.45 -8.65
C HIS A 230 -19.84 -14.57 -7.72
N ALA A 231 -20.23 -14.46 -6.44
CA ALA A 231 -19.91 -15.47 -5.43
C ALA A 231 -20.53 -16.83 -5.76
N ARG A 232 -19.79 -17.91 -5.48
CA ARG A 232 -20.19 -19.33 -5.65
C ARG A 232 -20.33 -19.73 -7.11
N THR A 233 -19.40 -19.30 -7.94
CA THR A 233 -19.29 -19.73 -9.34
C THR A 233 -18.08 -20.64 -9.53
N PRO A 234 -17.98 -21.44 -10.61
CA PRO A 234 -16.77 -22.21 -10.91
C PRO A 234 -15.50 -21.35 -11.02
N ALA A 235 -15.63 -20.02 -11.18
CA ALA A 235 -14.51 -19.09 -11.18
C ALA A 235 -13.77 -19.07 -9.83
N ASP A 236 -14.47 -19.26 -8.72
CA ASP A 236 -13.88 -19.36 -7.37
C ASP A 236 -12.94 -20.58 -7.30
N ASP A 237 -13.42 -21.75 -7.75
CA ASP A 237 -12.63 -22.98 -7.80
C ASP A 237 -11.41 -22.84 -8.74
N TRP A 238 -11.55 -22.12 -9.85
CA TRP A 238 -10.44 -21.85 -10.76
C TRP A 238 -9.38 -20.96 -10.10
N LEU A 239 -9.79 -19.91 -9.39
CA LEU A 239 -8.87 -19.04 -8.66
C LEU A 239 -8.16 -19.78 -7.54
N ASP A 240 -8.87 -20.58 -6.75
CA ASP A 240 -8.27 -21.37 -5.66
C ASP A 240 -7.18 -22.33 -6.18
N ASN A 241 -7.39 -22.93 -7.35
CA ASN A 241 -6.39 -23.77 -8.00
C ASN A 241 -5.21 -22.97 -8.59
N LEU A 242 -5.44 -21.75 -9.07
CA LEU A 242 -4.41 -20.91 -9.67
C LEU A 242 -3.58 -20.16 -8.64
N HIS A 243 -4.16 -19.71 -7.52
CA HIS A 243 -3.53 -18.86 -6.52
C HIS A 243 -2.14 -19.33 -6.04
N PRO A 244 -1.93 -20.62 -5.68
CA PRO A 244 -0.62 -21.10 -5.27
C PRO A 244 0.45 -20.95 -6.35
N THR A 245 0.08 -21.19 -7.62
CA THR A 245 1.01 -21.12 -8.76
C THR A 245 1.22 -19.69 -9.23
N LEU A 246 0.20 -18.84 -9.15
CA LEU A 246 0.27 -17.44 -9.52
C LEU A 246 1.24 -16.66 -8.63
N GLY A 247 1.34 -17.04 -7.35
CA GLY A 247 2.34 -16.51 -6.43
C GLY A 247 3.78 -16.66 -6.95
N LEU A 248 4.08 -17.73 -7.69
CA LEU A 248 5.39 -18.01 -8.26
C LEU A 248 5.61 -17.37 -9.64
N ALA A 249 4.56 -16.85 -10.27
CA ALA A 249 4.63 -16.27 -11.62
C ALA A 249 5.63 -15.11 -11.74
N PRO A 250 5.75 -14.18 -10.77
CA PRO A 250 6.78 -13.13 -10.81
C PRO A 250 8.20 -13.68 -10.78
N LEU A 251 8.44 -14.77 -10.03
CA LEU A 251 9.74 -15.43 -9.97
C LEU A 251 10.07 -16.09 -11.32
N ALA A 252 9.11 -16.80 -11.92
CA ALA A 252 9.28 -17.41 -13.23
C ALA A 252 9.53 -16.34 -14.32
N ALA A 253 8.74 -15.26 -14.33
CA ALA A 253 8.91 -14.15 -15.26
C ALA A 253 10.28 -13.48 -15.13
N LEU A 254 10.72 -13.25 -13.88
CA LEU A 254 12.01 -12.67 -13.60
C LEU A 254 13.15 -13.64 -13.97
N LEU A 255 13.02 -14.93 -13.70
CA LEU A 255 14.00 -15.94 -14.09
C LEU A 255 14.17 -16.00 -15.61
N LEU A 256 13.08 -15.97 -16.38
CA LEU A 256 13.11 -15.91 -17.84
C LEU A 256 13.82 -14.65 -18.33
N ALA A 257 13.43 -13.49 -17.79
CA ALA A 257 14.04 -12.21 -18.12
C ALA A 257 15.55 -12.19 -17.80
N MET A 258 15.92 -12.66 -16.61
CA MET A 258 17.31 -12.73 -16.14
C MET A 258 18.14 -13.72 -16.95
N THR A 259 17.58 -14.85 -17.36
CA THR A 259 18.30 -15.84 -18.18
C THR A 259 18.69 -15.24 -19.53
N ALA A 260 17.73 -14.62 -20.21
CA ALA A 260 17.97 -13.92 -21.47
C ALA A 260 18.98 -12.77 -21.31
N ASP A 261 18.82 -11.95 -20.28
CA ASP A 261 19.74 -10.85 -19.99
C ASP A 261 21.15 -11.36 -19.65
N THR A 262 21.26 -12.47 -18.93
CA THR A 262 22.55 -13.07 -18.53
C THR A 262 23.36 -13.51 -19.74
N VAL A 263 22.71 -14.12 -20.75
CA VAL A 263 23.37 -14.49 -22.02
C VAL A 263 23.94 -13.25 -22.71
N VAL A 264 23.15 -12.16 -22.75
CA VAL A 264 23.57 -10.88 -23.34
C VAL A 264 24.76 -10.29 -22.59
N LEU A 265 24.70 -10.24 -21.26
CA LEU A 265 25.74 -9.68 -20.42
C LEU A 265 27.06 -10.47 -20.54
N HIS A 266 27.01 -11.81 -20.53
CA HIS A 266 28.22 -12.64 -20.68
C HIS A 266 28.88 -12.46 -22.04
N ARG A 267 28.09 -12.39 -23.12
CA ARG A 267 28.63 -12.14 -24.46
C ARG A 267 29.31 -10.78 -24.54
N ALA A 268 28.63 -9.72 -24.13
CA ALA A 268 29.16 -8.36 -24.16
C ALA A 268 30.42 -8.21 -23.29
N LYS A 269 30.49 -8.95 -22.17
CA LYS A 269 31.67 -8.96 -21.29
C LYS A 269 32.93 -9.45 -21.98
N ARG A 270 32.80 -10.46 -22.86
CA ARG A 270 33.91 -10.99 -23.69
C ARG A 270 34.31 -10.01 -24.80
N GLU A 271 33.34 -9.30 -25.37
CA GLU A 271 33.57 -8.34 -26.47
C GLU A 271 34.16 -7.00 -26.00
N LEU A 272 34.04 -6.65 -24.71
CA LEU A 272 34.45 -5.36 -24.13
C LEU A 272 35.38 -5.49 -22.89
N PRO A 273 36.58 -6.09 -23.02
CA PRO A 273 37.46 -6.38 -21.88
C PRO A 273 38.03 -5.13 -21.16
N ASP A 274 38.05 -3.97 -21.83
CA ASP A 274 38.48 -2.68 -21.27
C ASP A 274 37.49 -2.10 -20.24
N THR A 275 36.27 -2.67 -20.17
CA THR A 275 35.23 -2.26 -19.23
C THR A 275 35.26 -3.06 -17.91
N LEU A 276 36.22 -3.98 -17.78
CA LEU A 276 36.41 -4.83 -16.62
C LEU A 276 37.35 -4.21 -15.60
N LEU A 277 37.19 -4.57 -14.33
CA LEU A 277 38.19 -4.26 -13.31
C LEU A 277 39.48 -5.05 -13.57
N PRO A 278 40.67 -4.53 -13.20
CA PRO A 278 41.93 -5.26 -13.35
C PRO A 278 41.94 -6.62 -12.64
N ALA A 279 41.26 -6.75 -11.50
CA ALA A 279 41.09 -8.03 -10.81
C ALA A 279 40.16 -8.99 -11.58
N GLU A 280 39.04 -8.51 -12.15
CA GLU A 280 38.16 -9.33 -13.00
C GLU A 280 38.89 -9.91 -14.23
N ARG A 281 39.84 -9.16 -14.81
CA ARG A 281 40.66 -9.64 -15.94
C ARG A 281 41.69 -10.71 -15.54
N ARG A 282 42.24 -10.62 -14.32
CA ARG A 282 43.27 -11.55 -13.83
C ARG A 282 42.66 -12.85 -13.31
N ASP A 283 41.57 -12.75 -12.56
CA ASP A 283 41.02 -13.85 -11.76
C ASP A 283 39.86 -14.58 -12.46
N GLY A 284 39.60 -14.28 -13.73
CA GLY A 284 38.65 -15.02 -14.57
C GLY A 284 37.18 -14.65 -14.35
N ASP A 285 36.81 -13.39 -14.62
CA ASP A 285 35.40 -12.96 -14.75
C ASP A 285 34.53 -13.30 -13.51
N THR A 286 35.00 -12.92 -12.32
CA THR A 286 34.26 -13.16 -11.07
C THR A 286 33.67 -11.87 -10.51
N ILE A 287 32.45 -11.95 -9.95
CA ILE A 287 31.84 -10.83 -9.21
C ILE A 287 32.61 -10.50 -7.92
N ALA A 288 33.50 -11.40 -7.48
CA ALA A 288 34.30 -11.29 -6.26
C ALA A 288 35.10 -9.98 -6.20
N ALA A 289 35.69 -9.54 -7.32
CA ALA A 289 36.42 -8.27 -7.39
C ALA A 289 35.52 -7.07 -7.03
N VAL A 290 34.28 -7.06 -7.54
CA VAL A 290 33.33 -5.99 -7.26
C VAL A 290 32.82 -6.05 -5.82
N LEU A 291 32.59 -7.25 -5.28
CA LEU A 291 32.17 -7.46 -3.89
C LEU A 291 33.27 -7.09 -2.90
N SER A 292 34.51 -7.47 -3.19
CA SER A 292 35.69 -7.10 -2.41
C SER A 292 35.81 -5.59 -2.31
N TYR A 293 35.79 -4.89 -3.45
CA TYR A 293 35.78 -3.43 -3.47
C TYR A 293 34.59 -2.85 -2.70
N ALA A 294 33.37 -3.37 -2.91
CA ALA A 294 32.17 -2.91 -2.23
C ALA A 294 32.29 -3.01 -0.70
N SER A 295 32.98 -4.02 -0.18
CA SER A 295 33.17 -4.23 1.27
C SER A 295 34.16 -3.28 1.95
N LEU A 296 35.01 -2.57 1.20
CA LEU A 296 36.14 -1.80 1.75
C LEU A 296 35.73 -0.66 2.71
N ARG A 297 34.72 0.14 2.35
CA ARG A 297 34.28 1.28 3.17
C ARG A 297 32.78 1.59 2.98
N PRO A 298 31.90 0.92 3.73
CA PRO A 298 30.49 1.30 3.81
C PRO A 298 30.32 2.73 4.35
N PRO A 299 29.32 3.51 3.87
CA PRO A 299 28.38 3.19 2.79
C PRO A 299 28.88 3.54 1.38
N TRP A 300 30.12 4.04 1.23
CA TRP A 300 30.62 4.67 0.01
C TRP A 300 30.95 3.67 -1.11
N THR A 301 31.72 2.65 -0.78
CA THR A 301 32.20 1.69 -1.79
C THR A 301 31.09 0.81 -2.38
N PRO A 302 30.06 0.36 -1.62
CA PRO A 302 28.91 -0.31 -2.21
C PRO A 302 28.14 0.58 -3.20
N LEU A 303 27.98 1.87 -2.88
CA LEU A 303 27.30 2.84 -3.75
C LEU A 303 28.01 3.02 -5.10
N ILE A 304 29.35 3.10 -5.06
CA ILE A 304 30.17 3.22 -6.26
C ILE A 304 30.10 1.92 -7.08
N ALA A 305 30.23 0.76 -6.43
CA ALA A 305 30.14 -0.55 -7.07
C ALA A 305 28.78 -0.76 -7.77
N LEU A 306 27.68 -0.46 -7.08
CA LEU A 306 26.33 -0.55 -7.65
C LEU A 306 26.15 0.37 -8.86
N ARG A 307 26.68 1.59 -8.79
CA ARG A 307 26.65 2.53 -9.93
C ARG A 307 27.46 2.00 -11.12
N PHE A 308 28.66 1.49 -10.86
CA PHE A 308 29.52 0.91 -11.88
C PHE A 308 28.86 -0.28 -12.58
N LEU A 309 28.29 -1.22 -11.81
CA LEU A 309 27.57 -2.38 -12.36
C LEU A 309 26.41 -1.96 -13.27
N ARG A 310 25.61 -0.97 -12.85
CA ARG A 310 24.49 -0.46 -13.64
C ARG A 310 24.93 0.22 -14.94
N LEU A 311 25.91 1.13 -14.85
CA LEU A 311 26.52 1.78 -16.02
C LEU A 311 27.05 0.74 -17.03
N ARG A 312 27.75 -0.28 -16.53
CA ARG A 312 28.31 -1.36 -17.33
C ARG A 312 27.22 -2.21 -18.00
N ARG A 313 26.15 -2.56 -17.28
CA ARG A 313 25.02 -3.31 -17.85
C ARG A 313 24.32 -2.53 -18.95
N SER A 314 24.07 -1.23 -18.75
CA SER A 314 23.49 -0.38 -19.80
C SER A 314 24.37 -0.35 -21.07
N LEU A 315 25.69 -0.31 -20.91
CA LEU A 315 26.62 -0.43 -22.05
C LEU A 315 26.52 -1.78 -22.74
N PHE A 316 26.48 -2.87 -21.97
CA PHE A 316 26.41 -4.23 -22.51
C PHE A 316 25.11 -4.49 -23.27
N TYR A 317 23.97 -4.00 -22.73
CA TYR A 317 22.71 -4.07 -23.45
C TYR A 317 22.72 -3.25 -24.74
N GLU A 318 23.37 -2.08 -24.75
CA GLU A 318 23.47 -1.25 -25.95
C GLU A 318 24.35 -1.92 -27.02
N ALA A 319 25.50 -2.47 -26.61
CA ALA A 319 26.43 -3.18 -27.50
C ALA A 319 25.77 -4.39 -28.18
N ALA A 320 24.93 -5.12 -27.45
CA ALA A 320 24.22 -6.28 -27.98
C ALA A 320 23.21 -5.97 -29.09
N THR A 321 22.83 -4.70 -29.28
CA THR A 321 21.90 -4.30 -30.35
C THR A 321 22.55 -4.20 -31.73
N GLY A 322 23.89 -4.19 -31.82
CA GLY A 322 24.64 -4.22 -33.09
C GLY A 322 24.46 -3.00 -34.00
N LEU A 323 23.74 -1.96 -33.58
CA LEU A 323 23.45 -0.77 -34.39
C LEU A 323 24.59 0.27 -34.27
N PRO A 324 24.96 0.98 -35.34
CA PRO A 324 26.14 1.86 -35.43
C PRO A 324 26.04 3.19 -34.66
N HIS A 325 25.41 3.19 -33.49
CA HIS A 325 25.33 4.35 -32.62
C HIS A 325 26.66 4.52 -31.86
N PRO A 326 27.16 5.75 -31.62
CA PRO A 326 28.43 5.93 -30.92
C PRO A 326 28.35 5.44 -29.48
N LEU A 327 28.83 4.21 -29.24
CA LEU A 327 29.08 3.62 -27.92
C LEU A 327 30.18 4.37 -27.15
N ALA A 328 30.97 5.20 -27.85
CA ALA A 328 32.20 5.82 -27.34
C ALA A 328 32.00 6.62 -26.03
N PRO A 329 30.96 7.45 -25.85
CA PRO A 329 30.78 8.18 -24.59
C PRO A 329 30.49 7.26 -23.41
N LEU A 330 29.60 6.26 -23.58
CA LEU A 330 29.20 5.33 -22.53
C LEU A 330 30.34 4.36 -22.19
N ARG A 331 31.04 3.84 -23.20
CA ARG A 331 32.24 3.01 -23.02
C ARG A 331 33.32 3.76 -22.26
N ARG A 332 33.60 5.01 -22.64
CA ARG A 332 34.57 5.88 -21.95
C ARG A 332 34.19 6.11 -20.49
N ALA A 333 32.92 6.40 -20.20
CA ALA A 333 32.48 6.60 -18.83
C ALA A 333 32.60 5.32 -17.97
N VAL A 334 32.34 4.15 -18.53
CA VAL A 334 32.52 2.86 -17.84
C VAL A 334 34.00 2.59 -17.59
N SER A 335 34.86 2.77 -18.59
CA SER A 335 36.31 2.54 -18.44
C SER A 335 36.96 3.54 -17.48
N GLU A 336 36.58 4.82 -17.52
CA GLU A 336 37.01 5.82 -16.54
C GLU A 336 36.58 5.45 -15.12
N THR A 337 35.34 4.96 -14.95
CA THR A 337 34.85 4.51 -13.64
C THR A 337 35.61 3.28 -13.15
N ALA A 338 35.89 2.31 -14.03
CA ALA A 338 36.70 1.14 -13.71
C ALA A 338 38.13 1.54 -13.27
N SER A 339 38.76 2.48 -13.97
CA SER A 339 40.07 3.02 -13.61
C SER A 339 40.06 3.74 -12.26
N ARG A 340 39.00 4.50 -11.95
CA ARG A 340 38.84 5.14 -10.61
C ARG A 340 38.66 4.11 -9.50
N ILE A 341 37.89 3.05 -9.75
CA ILE A 341 37.74 1.93 -8.80
C ILE A 341 39.11 1.30 -8.55
N ALA A 342 39.85 0.95 -9.61
CA ALA A 342 41.19 0.39 -9.48
C ALA A 342 42.15 1.29 -8.69
N ALA A 343 42.10 2.61 -8.91
CA ALA A 343 42.92 3.58 -8.17
C ALA A 343 42.53 3.73 -6.68
N THR A 344 41.34 3.25 -6.30
CA THR A 344 40.81 3.33 -4.91
C THR A 344 40.57 1.95 -4.30
N ASP A 345 41.07 0.90 -4.94
CA ASP A 345 40.94 -0.50 -4.55
C ASP A 345 41.96 -0.88 -3.46
N GLY A 346 41.87 -0.18 -2.33
CA GLY A 346 42.73 -0.42 -1.18
C GLY A 346 42.35 0.43 0.04
N ALA A 347 42.50 -0.13 1.24
CA ALA A 347 42.10 0.50 2.50
C ALA A 347 42.74 1.88 2.73
N ARG A 348 43.96 2.10 2.21
CA ARG A 348 44.67 3.39 2.34
C ARG A 348 43.93 4.53 1.65
N ALA A 349 43.27 4.29 0.52
CA ALA A 349 42.54 5.31 -0.24
C ALA A 349 41.29 5.84 0.51
N TRP A 350 40.85 5.12 1.55
CA TRP A 350 39.62 5.39 2.30
C TRP A 350 39.87 5.89 3.73
N ARG A 351 41.10 6.31 4.05
CA ARG A 351 41.42 6.92 5.35
C ARG A 351 40.62 8.22 5.55
N THR A 352 40.15 8.44 6.79
CA THR A 352 39.24 9.55 7.15
C THR A 352 39.72 10.95 6.73
N PRO A 353 41.02 11.31 6.88
CA PRO A 353 41.52 12.62 6.44
C PRO A 353 41.38 12.84 4.94
N ASP A 354 41.73 11.84 4.13
CA ASP A 354 41.65 11.88 2.67
C ASP A 354 40.20 11.95 2.18
N LEU A 355 39.31 11.23 2.84
CA LEU A 355 37.87 11.28 2.57
C LEU A 355 37.30 12.68 2.87
N ARG A 356 37.62 13.27 4.03
CA ARG A 356 37.18 14.63 4.39
C ARG A 356 37.72 15.68 3.42
N ALA A 357 38.96 15.53 2.95
CA ALA A 357 39.53 16.40 1.92
C ALA A 357 38.76 16.29 0.60
N ARG A 358 38.45 15.07 0.14
CA ARG A 358 37.65 14.82 -1.07
C ARG A 358 36.23 15.38 -0.95
N ILE A 359 35.56 15.17 0.18
CA ILE A 359 34.22 15.73 0.44
C ILE A 359 34.26 17.26 0.42
N ARG A 360 35.25 17.88 1.09
CA ARG A 360 35.39 19.35 1.11
C ARG A 360 35.70 19.94 -0.26
N ALA A 361 36.59 19.32 -1.03
CA ALA A 361 36.89 19.73 -2.41
C ALA A 361 35.64 19.67 -3.29
N ALA A 362 34.86 18.59 -3.13
CA ALA A 362 33.63 18.39 -3.88
C ALA A 362 32.48 19.32 -3.42
N ALA A 363 32.44 19.69 -2.13
CA ALA A 363 31.51 20.68 -1.59
C ALA A 363 31.89 22.13 -1.95
N GLY A 364 33.19 22.43 -2.03
CA GLY A 364 33.75 23.74 -2.41
C GLY A 364 33.51 24.12 -3.87
N ALA A 365 33.20 23.16 -4.73
CA ALA A 365 32.83 23.39 -6.13
C ALA A 365 31.43 24.02 -6.32
N SER A 366 30.65 24.19 -5.25
CA SER A 366 29.29 24.74 -5.30
C SER A 366 29.21 26.12 -4.63
N THR A 367 28.62 27.10 -5.32
CA THR A 367 28.43 28.45 -4.76
C THR A 367 27.37 28.46 -3.65
N ALA A 368 27.49 29.40 -2.69
CA ALA A 368 26.53 29.55 -1.59
C ALA A 368 25.09 29.76 -2.07
N ALA A 369 24.90 30.53 -3.14
CA ALA A 369 23.60 30.73 -3.79
C ALA A 369 23.01 29.42 -4.35
N THR A 370 23.84 28.60 -5.00
CA THR A 370 23.42 27.28 -5.53
C THR A 370 23.04 26.33 -4.41
N ARG A 371 23.76 26.37 -3.28
CA ARG A 371 23.47 25.55 -2.10
C ARG A 371 22.14 25.92 -1.46
N THR A 372 21.89 27.22 -1.28
CA THR A 372 20.64 27.73 -0.70
C THR A 372 19.44 27.37 -1.56
N ARG A 373 19.54 27.58 -2.89
CA ARG A 373 18.48 27.18 -3.83
C ARG A 373 18.20 25.68 -3.79
N ARG A 374 19.24 24.84 -3.73
CA ARG A 374 19.09 23.38 -3.61
C ARG A 374 18.41 23.00 -2.29
N LEU A 375 18.78 23.64 -1.19
CA LEU A 375 18.16 23.41 0.12
C LEU A 375 16.67 23.73 0.08
N LEU A 376 16.28 24.87 -0.47
CA LEU A 376 14.87 25.27 -0.58
C LEU A 376 14.05 24.30 -1.44
N ILE A 377 14.60 23.85 -2.57
CA ILE A 377 13.95 22.86 -3.45
C ILE A 377 13.68 21.53 -2.72
N LEU A 378 14.45 21.21 -1.68
CA LEU A 378 14.28 20.02 -0.86
C LEU A 378 13.35 20.26 0.34
N LEU A 379 13.51 21.39 1.01
CA LEU A 379 12.81 21.70 2.25
C LEU A 379 11.33 21.97 2.01
N ILE A 380 10.98 22.70 0.96
CA ILE A 380 9.58 23.03 0.64
C ILE A 380 8.71 21.77 0.49
N PRO A 381 9.03 20.78 -0.36
CA PRO A 381 8.21 19.57 -0.46
C PRO A 381 8.23 18.74 0.83
N CYS A 382 9.33 18.73 1.60
CA CYS A 382 9.34 18.07 2.91
C CYS A 382 8.32 18.68 3.87
N VAL A 383 8.24 20.01 3.95
CA VAL A 383 7.27 20.71 4.81
C VAL A 383 5.84 20.47 4.32
N LEU A 384 5.61 20.57 3.01
CA LEU A 384 4.28 20.39 2.43
C LEU A 384 3.72 18.98 2.63
N VAL A 385 4.56 17.95 2.69
CA VAL A 385 4.15 16.56 2.92
C VAL A 385 3.75 16.28 4.38
N LEU A 386 4.16 17.12 5.34
CA LEU A 386 3.99 16.85 6.78
C LEU A 386 2.53 16.57 7.18
N PRO A 387 1.51 17.36 6.79
CA PRO A 387 0.14 17.08 7.18
C PRO A 387 -0.34 15.70 6.74
N SER A 388 0.10 15.22 5.58
CA SER A 388 -0.27 13.89 5.08
C SER A 388 0.42 12.76 5.81
N VAL A 389 1.68 12.96 6.20
CA VAL A 389 2.40 11.99 7.03
C VAL A 389 1.76 11.93 8.42
N VAL A 390 1.31 13.06 8.97
CA VAL A 390 0.57 13.06 10.24
C VAL A 390 -0.79 12.39 10.06
N PHE A 391 -1.56 12.76 9.04
CA PHE A 391 -2.91 12.24 8.77
C PHE A 391 -2.93 10.73 8.45
N LEU A 392 -2.11 10.27 7.49
CA LEU A 392 -2.07 8.88 7.03
C LEU A 392 -1.04 8.02 7.79
N GLY A 393 -0.03 8.65 8.38
CA GLY A 393 0.98 7.94 9.16
C GLY A 393 0.50 7.74 10.59
N LEU A 394 0.39 8.84 11.33
CA LEU A 394 0.00 8.80 12.74
C LEU A 394 -1.49 8.53 12.89
N GLY A 395 -2.34 9.18 12.10
CA GLY A 395 -3.79 9.08 12.28
C GLY A 395 -4.40 7.73 11.89
N SER A 396 -3.69 6.89 11.12
CA SER A 396 -4.22 5.60 10.67
C SER A 396 -4.11 4.46 11.68
N PHE A 397 -4.09 4.75 12.99
CA PHE A 397 -4.16 3.75 14.06
C PHE A 397 -5.30 4.09 15.00
N LYS A 398 -5.96 3.06 15.54
CA LYS A 398 -7.09 3.23 16.46
C LYS A 398 -6.78 4.12 17.67
N SER A 399 -5.57 4.00 18.23
CA SER A 399 -5.09 4.80 19.36
C SER A 399 -4.92 6.29 19.04
N THR A 400 -4.82 6.65 17.77
CA THR A 400 -4.52 8.00 17.29
C THR A 400 -5.55 8.48 16.27
N VAL A 401 -6.73 7.86 16.23
CA VAL A 401 -7.80 8.19 15.29
C VAL A 401 -8.26 9.65 15.41
N GLY A 402 -8.17 10.24 16.61
CA GLY A 402 -8.45 11.66 16.83
C GLY A 402 -7.58 12.60 15.97
N VAL A 403 -6.43 12.13 15.46
CA VAL A 403 -5.63 12.88 14.47
C VAL A 403 -6.32 12.91 13.11
N GLN A 404 -6.91 11.79 12.66
CA GLN A 404 -7.74 11.79 11.45
C GLN A 404 -8.97 12.66 11.64
N ASP A 405 -9.66 12.55 12.77
CA ASP A 405 -10.84 13.36 13.09
C ASP A 405 -10.53 14.86 13.07
N TYR A 406 -9.37 15.26 13.58
CA TYR A 406 -8.91 16.65 13.52
C TYR A 406 -8.78 17.15 12.08
N PHE A 407 -8.21 16.36 11.17
CA PHE A 407 -8.02 16.77 9.77
C PHE A 407 -9.29 16.66 8.92
N THR A 408 -10.29 15.91 9.37
CA THR A 408 -11.58 15.80 8.69
C THR A 408 -12.62 16.80 9.20
N THR A 409 -12.38 17.45 10.35
CA THR A 409 -13.31 18.41 10.97
C THR A 409 -12.70 19.81 11.19
N GLY A 410 -13.56 20.83 11.29
CA GLY A 410 -13.19 22.18 11.73
C GLY A 410 -11.92 22.75 11.07
N THR A 411 -10.96 23.20 11.89
CA THR A 411 -9.74 23.89 11.46
C THR A 411 -8.71 22.99 10.77
N GLY A 412 -8.67 21.68 11.07
CA GLY A 412 -7.71 20.78 10.43
C GLY A 412 -8.04 20.53 8.97
N SER A 413 -9.33 20.52 8.63
CA SER A 413 -9.82 20.44 7.25
C SER A 413 -9.37 21.64 6.39
N GLU A 414 -9.39 22.84 6.97
CA GLU A 414 -8.95 24.09 6.34
C GLU A 414 -7.43 24.09 6.16
N LEU A 415 -6.69 23.62 7.17
CA LEU A 415 -5.24 23.46 7.12
C LEU A 415 -4.83 22.52 5.98
N LEU A 416 -5.48 21.36 5.86
CA LEU A 416 -5.18 20.39 4.81
C LEU A 416 -5.46 20.97 3.42
N ARG A 417 -6.55 21.74 3.27
CA ARG A 417 -6.89 22.46 2.03
C ARG A 417 -5.84 23.54 1.70
N ALA A 418 -5.41 24.33 2.67
CA ALA A 418 -4.38 25.36 2.46
C ALA A 418 -3.05 24.75 1.99
N PHE A 419 -2.63 23.65 2.61
CA PHE A 419 -1.46 22.89 2.17
C PHE A 419 -1.65 22.29 0.77
N ALA A 420 -2.84 21.77 0.45
CA ALA A 420 -3.16 21.26 -0.87
C ALA A 420 -3.02 22.35 -1.96
N VAL A 421 -3.50 23.57 -1.70
CA VAL A 421 -3.31 24.72 -2.61
C VAL A 421 -1.83 25.03 -2.80
N ALA A 422 -1.06 25.10 -1.71
CA ALA A 422 0.39 25.35 -1.77
C ALA A 422 1.13 24.24 -2.55
N ALA A 423 0.73 22.98 -2.38
CA ALA A 423 1.28 21.86 -3.12
C ALA A 423 0.90 21.90 -4.60
N LEU A 424 -0.33 22.27 -4.97
CA LEU A 424 -0.71 22.46 -6.37
C LEU A 424 0.14 23.56 -7.03
N ALA A 425 0.37 24.68 -6.34
CA ALA A 425 1.25 25.73 -6.84
C ALA A 425 2.69 25.21 -7.05
N TRP A 426 3.20 24.41 -6.11
CA TRP A 426 4.52 23.78 -6.23
C TRP A 426 4.59 22.76 -7.38
N ILE A 427 3.58 21.91 -7.53
CA ILE A 427 3.45 20.93 -8.61
C ILE A 427 3.38 21.66 -9.95
N ALA A 428 2.60 22.74 -10.07
CA ALA A 428 2.51 23.54 -11.28
C ALA A 428 3.87 24.16 -11.67
N TRP A 429 4.62 24.67 -10.68
CA TRP A 429 5.98 25.19 -10.90
C TRP A 429 6.95 24.08 -11.36
N GLN A 430 6.94 22.92 -10.69
CA GLN A 430 7.78 21.77 -11.05
C GLN A 430 7.43 21.22 -12.43
N LEU A 431 6.14 21.06 -12.73
CA LEU A 431 5.66 20.61 -14.03
C LEU A 431 6.09 21.59 -15.13
N SER A 432 5.98 22.89 -14.89
CA SER A 432 6.48 23.92 -15.81
C SER A 432 8.00 23.84 -16.02
N ALA A 433 8.77 23.49 -14.99
CA ALA A 433 10.21 23.27 -15.12
C ALA A 433 10.54 21.97 -15.88
N LEU A 434 9.81 20.89 -15.63
CA LEU A 434 9.93 19.62 -16.34
C LEU A 434 9.59 19.77 -17.82
N LEU A 435 8.49 20.45 -18.15
CA LEU A 435 8.07 20.71 -19.52
C LEU A 435 9.07 21.61 -20.27
N ARG A 436 9.58 22.67 -19.63
CA ARG A 436 10.63 23.52 -20.21
C ARG A 436 11.92 22.75 -20.51
N THR A 437 12.27 21.81 -19.63
CA THR A 437 13.45 20.97 -19.80
C THR A 437 13.20 19.71 -20.63
N TRP A 438 11.96 19.46 -21.08
CA TRP A 438 11.59 18.25 -21.82
C TRP A 438 12.40 18.10 -23.11
N ARG A 439 12.43 19.16 -23.93
CA ARG A 439 13.21 19.17 -25.18
C ARG A 439 14.70 19.03 -24.88
N HIS A 440 15.21 19.78 -23.90
CA HIS A 440 16.62 19.72 -23.52
C HIS A 440 17.03 18.32 -23.01
N ALA A 441 16.20 17.66 -22.21
CA ALA A 441 16.42 16.30 -21.73
C ALA A 441 16.30 15.25 -22.85
N ALA A 442 15.53 15.54 -23.90
CA ALA A 442 15.40 14.69 -25.08
C ALA A 442 16.54 14.91 -26.09
N THR A 443 17.10 16.12 -26.19
CA THR A 443 18.11 16.50 -27.20
C THR A 443 19.54 16.48 -26.68
N VAL A 444 19.79 16.92 -25.44
CA VAL A 444 21.07 16.70 -24.77
C VAL A 444 21.11 15.25 -24.35
N VAL A 445 21.77 14.42 -25.16
CA VAL A 445 21.83 12.97 -24.98
C VAL A 445 22.44 12.65 -23.60
N PRO A 446 21.62 12.36 -22.56
CA PRO A 446 22.18 11.99 -21.27
C PRO A 446 22.88 10.66 -21.47
N LEU A 447 24.03 10.43 -20.83
CA LEU A 447 24.83 9.21 -21.04
C LEU A 447 24.00 7.92 -20.90
N LEU A 448 23.15 7.89 -19.88
CA LEU A 448 22.21 6.82 -19.58
C LEU A 448 20.80 7.13 -20.06
N ALA A 449 20.02 6.09 -20.35
CA ALA A 449 18.60 6.18 -20.68
C ALA A 449 17.72 6.46 -19.46
N GLU A 450 18.16 6.07 -18.27
CA GLU A 450 17.37 6.17 -17.04
C GLU A 450 17.00 7.60 -16.62
N PRO A 451 17.86 8.63 -16.74
CA PRO A 451 17.45 10.01 -16.52
C PRO A 451 16.29 10.46 -17.42
N LEU A 452 16.24 9.99 -18.68
CA LEU A 452 15.15 10.29 -19.59
C LEU A 452 13.84 9.63 -19.13
N ALA A 453 13.88 8.36 -18.72
CA ALA A 453 12.72 7.67 -18.16
C ALA A 453 12.24 8.33 -16.85
N THR A 454 13.17 8.69 -15.98
CA THR A 454 12.89 9.37 -14.70
C THR A 454 12.22 10.73 -14.93
N HIS A 455 12.70 11.53 -15.89
CA HIS A 455 12.08 12.80 -16.24
C HIS A 455 10.61 12.64 -16.67
N ARG A 456 10.32 11.60 -17.46
CA ARG A 456 8.96 11.27 -17.92
C ARG A 456 8.07 10.78 -16.81
N PHE A 457 8.56 9.86 -15.99
CA PHE A 457 7.84 9.35 -14.83
C PHE A 457 7.46 10.47 -13.86
N ARG A 458 8.36 11.44 -13.65
CA ARG A 458 8.04 12.65 -12.87
C ARG A 458 7.01 13.53 -13.54
N THR A 459 7.13 13.74 -14.84
CA THR A 459 6.16 14.54 -15.60
C THR A 459 4.77 13.90 -15.54
N ALA A 460 4.68 12.59 -15.72
CA ALA A 460 3.43 11.83 -15.63
C ALA A 460 2.83 11.88 -14.21
N SER A 461 3.65 11.67 -13.18
CA SER A 461 3.22 11.75 -11.77
C SER A 461 2.75 13.16 -11.42
N ALA A 462 3.48 14.20 -11.85
CA ALA A 462 3.11 15.60 -11.64
C ALA A 462 1.79 15.94 -12.34
N LEU A 463 1.61 15.49 -13.59
CA LEU A 463 0.39 15.73 -14.35
C LEU A 463 -0.82 15.06 -13.68
N GLY A 464 -0.71 13.77 -13.36
CA GLY A 464 -1.81 13.05 -12.72
C GLY A 464 -2.16 13.59 -11.32
N ALA A 465 -1.15 13.93 -10.51
CA ALA A 465 -1.36 14.59 -9.23
C ALA A 465 -2.01 15.99 -9.37
N ALA A 466 -1.57 16.80 -10.35
CA ALA A 466 -2.16 18.09 -10.63
C ALA A 466 -3.63 17.97 -11.06
N THR A 467 -3.94 17.02 -11.95
CA THR A 467 -5.31 16.75 -12.41
C THR A 467 -6.20 16.35 -11.24
N THR A 468 -5.81 15.34 -10.47
CA THR A 468 -6.60 14.89 -9.30
C THR A 468 -6.73 15.97 -8.25
N GLY A 469 -5.64 16.67 -7.90
CA GLY A 469 -5.66 17.74 -6.91
C GLY A 469 -6.53 18.93 -7.32
N THR A 470 -6.53 19.30 -8.60
CA THR A 470 -7.40 20.38 -9.11
C THR A 470 -8.87 19.97 -9.07
N LEU A 471 -9.20 18.74 -9.46
CA LEU A 471 -10.56 18.21 -9.39
C LEU A 471 -11.08 18.18 -7.94
N LEU A 472 -10.24 17.75 -7.01
CA LEU A 472 -10.56 17.74 -5.58
C LEU A 472 -10.75 19.13 -5.01
N LEU A 473 -9.87 20.07 -5.37
CA LEU A 473 -9.99 21.45 -4.92
C LEU A 473 -11.28 22.09 -5.46
N TRP A 474 -11.58 21.89 -6.75
CA TRP A 474 -12.82 22.37 -7.35
C TRP A 474 -14.06 21.80 -6.65
N ARG A 475 -14.08 20.49 -6.37
CA ARG A 475 -15.15 19.84 -5.60
C ARG A 475 -15.29 20.41 -4.19
N SER A 476 -14.17 20.61 -3.48
CA SER A 476 -14.14 21.14 -2.11
C SER A 476 -14.75 22.53 -1.97
N LEU A 477 -14.80 23.28 -3.07
CA LEU A 477 -15.35 24.64 -3.16
C LEU A 477 -16.79 24.67 -3.66
N GLY A 478 -17.35 23.54 -4.11
CA GLY A 478 -18.73 23.44 -4.60
C GLY A 478 -19.74 23.11 -3.50
N GLU A 479 -21.03 22.99 -3.88
CA GLU A 479 -22.16 22.74 -2.96
C GLU A 479 -22.05 21.42 -2.17
N ALA A 480 -21.31 20.45 -2.69
CA ALA A 480 -21.04 19.19 -1.99
C ALA A 480 -20.14 19.37 -0.75
N GLY A 481 -19.44 20.50 -0.63
CA GLY A 481 -18.49 20.76 0.44
C GLY A 481 -17.34 19.75 0.48
N THR A 482 -16.61 19.71 1.59
CA THR A 482 -15.52 18.75 1.81
C THR A 482 -15.98 17.39 2.33
N GLU A 483 -17.25 17.27 2.71
CA GLU A 483 -17.87 16.04 3.25
C GLU A 483 -18.72 15.28 2.20
N GLY A 484 -18.95 15.85 1.01
CA GLY A 484 -19.85 15.27 0.02
C GLY A 484 -19.31 14.01 -0.69
N GLN A 485 -20.19 13.01 -0.84
CA GLN A 485 -19.95 11.78 -1.59
C GLN A 485 -19.82 12.04 -3.09
N ALA A 486 -18.95 11.30 -3.78
CA ALA A 486 -18.51 11.68 -5.12
C ALA A 486 -19.31 11.06 -6.28
N VAL A 487 -19.78 9.80 -6.19
CA VAL A 487 -20.43 9.02 -7.28
C VAL A 487 -21.13 7.75 -6.72
N PRO A 488 -22.45 7.53 -6.86
CA PRO A 488 -23.13 6.39 -6.22
C PRO A 488 -22.51 4.99 -6.52
N PRO A 489 -22.58 4.05 -5.56
CA PRO A 489 -21.55 3.03 -5.34
C PRO A 489 -21.72 1.74 -6.18
N ALA A 490 -20.63 1.16 -6.74
CA ALA A 490 -20.56 -0.30 -6.97
C ALA A 490 -19.15 -0.99 -7.12
N HIS A 491 -18.05 -0.38 -7.60
CA HIS A 491 -16.67 -1.00 -7.69
C HIS A 491 -15.61 0.03 -8.13
N LEU A 492 -14.34 0.04 -7.60
CA LEU A 492 -13.25 1.08 -7.69
C LEU A 492 -13.74 2.53 -7.54
N LEU A 493 -14.68 2.93 -8.38
CA LEU A 493 -15.76 3.88 -8.13
C LEU A 493 -16.39 3.77 -6.73
N ASP A 494 -16.47 2.58 -6.11
CA ASP A 494 -16.89 2.43 -4.71
C ASP A 494 -15.91 3.06 -3.70
N ALA A 495 -14.62 2.88 -3.97
CA ALA A 495 -13.54 3.48 -3.18
C ALA A 495 -13.42 4.99 -3.49
N LEU A 496 -13.73 5.38 -4.73
CA LEU A 496 -13.84 6.78 -5.16
C LEU A 496 -15.13 7.46 -4.67
N ASP A 497 -16.21 6.74 -4.36
CA ASP A 497 -17.46 7.29 -3.83
C ASP A 497 -17.32 7.68 -2.37
N ARG A 498 -16.64 6.82 -1.60
CA ARG A 498 -16.17 7.10 -0.23
C ARG A 498 -14.97 8.04 -0.19
N PHE A 499 -14.52 8.55 -1.34
CA PHE A 499 -13.35 9.42 -1.41
C PHE A 499 -13.67 10.79 -0.84
N LEU A 500 -13.48 10.90 0.47
CA LEU A 500 -13.46 12.17 1.16
C LEU A 500 -12.34 13.02 0.56
N VAL A 501 -12.67 14.26 0.24
CA VAL A 501 -11.77 15.27 -0.34
C VAL A 501 -10.44 15.35 0.45
N TYR A 502 -10.48 15.13 1.77
CA TYR A 502 -9.32 15.12 2.66
C TYR A 502 -8.32 14.00 2.36
N LEU A 503 -8.77 12.78 2.10
CA LEU A 503 -7.89 11.68 1.71
C LEU A 503 -7.19 12.02 0.39
N GLY A 504 -7.93 12.63 -0.53
CA GLY A 504 -7.37 13.11 -1.79
C GLY A 504 -6.33 14.22 -1.63
N PHE A 505 -6.54 15.17 -0.71
CA PHE A 505 -5.53 16.17 -0.37
C PHE A 505 -4.29 15.54 0.27
N ALA A 506 -4.46 14.55 1.14
CA ALA A 506 -3.32 13.86 1.73
C ALA A 506 -2.50 13.09 0.67
N LEU A 507 -3.16 12.45 -0.28
CA LEU A 507 -2.50 11.79 -1.40
C LEU A 507 -1.80 12.78 -2.34
N LEU A 508 -2.43 13.92 -2.63
CA LEU A 508 -1.84 15.00 -3.43
C LEU A 508 -0.54 15.51 -2.79
N LEU A 509 -0.55 15.76 -1.49
CA LEU A 509 0.64 16.20 -0.75
C LEU A 509 1.74 15.12 -0.79
N LEU A 510 1.41 13.84 -0.60
CA LEU A 510 2.36 12.73 -0.76
C LEU A 510 2.95 12.62 -2.17
N SER A 511 2.26 13.11 -3.21
CA SER A 511 2.76 13.08 -4.59
C SER A 511 4.04 13.88 -4.78
N LEU A 512 4.31 14.85 -3.89
CA LEU A 512 5.53 15.64 -3.88
C LEU A 512 6.79 14.77 -3.73
N LEU A 513 6.67 13.57 -3.15
CA LEU A 513 7.75 12.58 -3.08
C LEU A 513 8.26 12.16 -4.46
N ALA A 514 7.39 12.11 -5.47
CA ALA A 514 7.77 11.80 -6.86
C ALA A 514 8.62 12.92 -7.48
N LEU A 515 8.46 14.15 -6.98
CA LEU A 515 9.02 15.37 -7.57
C LEU A 515 10.34 15.80 -6.91
N PHE A 516 10.86 15.03 -5.96
CA PHE A 516 12.19 15.30 -5.40
C PHE A 516 13.26 15.24 -6.50
N PRO A 517 14.19 16.22 -6.55
CA PRO A 517 15.26 16.20 -7.55
C PRO A 517 16.14 14.96 -7.38
N PRO A 518 16.73 14.44 -8.48
CA PRO A 518 17.62 13.28 -8.39
C PRO A 518 18.83 13.65 -7.52
N GLY A 519 19.18 12.80 -6.55
CA GLY A 519 20.31 13.05 -5.63
C GLY A 519 19.99 13.89 -4.38
N ALA A 520 18.75 14.33 -4.20
CA ALA A 520 18.23 15.01 -3.00
C ALA A 520 18.67 14.38 -1.66
N GLY A 521 18.61 13.05 -1.57
CA GLY A 521 18.99 12.30 -0.35
C GLY A 521 20.48 12.39 0.02
N LEU A 522 21.37 12.77 -0.90
CA LEU A 522 22.78 13.01 -0.60
C LEU A 522 23.07 14.47 -0.21
N ALA A 523 22.21 15.41 -0.60
CA ALA A 523 22.36 16.82 -0.22
C ALA A 523 22.09 17.04 1.28
N LEU A 524 21.17 16.28 1.88
CA LEU A 524 20.96 16.27 3.34
C LEU A 524 22.14 15.64 4.11
N ALA A 525 22.97 14.83 3.46
CA ALA A 525 24.13 14.18 4.07
C ALA A 525 25.47 14.90 3.80
N GLY A 526 25.45 16.10 3.21
CA GLY A 526 26.67 16.87 2.90
C GLY A 526 27.56 16.25 1.82
N VAL A 527 27.03 15.32 1.02
CA VAL A 527 27.79 14.60 -0.01
C VAL A 527 27.47 15.14 -1.38
N THR A 528 28.27 16.10 -1.86
CA THR A 528 28.22 16.53 -3.25
C THR A 528 29.43 16.04 -4.01
N ALA A 529 29.37 14.81 -4.51
CA ALA A 529 29.91 14.44 -5.83
C ALA A 529 29.59 12.97 -6.09
N THR A 530 28.81 12.72 -7.14
CA THR A 530 28.75 11.42 -7.82
C THR A 530 28.38 10.21 -6.96
N GLY A 531 27.17 10.19 -6.41
CA GLY A 531 26.55 8.98 -5.88
C GLY A 531 25.04 9.12 -5.99
N GLU A 532 24.36 8.22 -6.68
CA GLU A 532 22.91 8.17 -6.76
C GLU A 532 22.41 7.00 -5.90
N GLY A 533 21.31 7.20 -5.17
CA GLY A 533 20.33 6.14 -4.93
C GLY A 533 20.23 5.51 -3.54
N ALA A 534 21.30 5.08 -2.86
CA ALA A 534 21.08 4.25 -1.65
C ALA A 534 20.65 5.03 -0.40
N LEU A 535 20.93 6.34 -0.30
CA LEU A 535 20.40 7.16 0.80
C LEU A 535 18.92 7.53 0.61
N GLY A 536 18.37 7.46 -0.61
CA GLY A 536 16.92 7.57 -0.83
C GLY A 536 16.18 6.33 -0.32
N ALA A 537 16.76 5.15 -0.53
CA ALA A 537 16.33 3.91 0.10
C ALA A 537 16.57 3.91 1.61
N ALA A 538 17.64 4.52 2.11
CA ALA A 538 17.86 4.69 3.55
C ALA A 538 16.97 5.77 4.17
N LEU A 539 16.46 6.75 3.41
CA LEU A 539 15.44 7.71 3.86
C LEU A 539 14.05 7.06 3.83
N ALA A 540 13.73 6.25 2.82
CA ALA A 540 12.52 5.42 2.80
C ALA A 540 12.56 4.34 3.89
N ALA A 541 13.71 3.71 4.13
CA ALA A 541 13.93 2.78 5.23
C ALA A 541 14.07 3.49 6.58
N ARG A 542 14.50 4.75 6.64
CA ARG A 542 14.46 5.59 7.86
C ARG A 542 13.08 6.17 8.13
N LEU A 543 12.25 6.39 7.12
CA LEU A 543 10.83 6.70 7.28
C LEU A 543 10.07 5.42 7.67
N GLY A 544 10.46 4.26 7.13
CA GLY A 544 10.03 2.94 7.62
C GLY A 544 10.47 2.67 9.05
N LEU A 545 11.74 2.95 9.41
CA LEU A 545 12.29 2.81 10.77
C LEU A 545 11.81 3.90 11.73
N ALA A 546 11.49 5.11 11.26
CA ALA A 546 10.82 6.14 12.05
C ALA A 546 9.36 5.76 12.27
N GLY A 547 8.72 5.13 11.29
CA GLY A 547 7.48 4.38 11.46
C GLY A 547 7.63 3.30 12.52
N VAL A 548 8.72 2.52 12.52
CA VAL A 548 9.02 1.52 13.57
C VAL A 548 9.26 2.16 14.94
N ALA A 549 9.95 3.30 15.01
CA ALA A 549 10.16 4.04 16.25
C ALA A 549 8.84 4.63 16.78
N LEU A 550 7.97 5.14 15.90
CA LEU A 550 6.61 5.55 16.23
C LEU A 550 5.73 4.35 16.61
N MET A 551 5.94 3.17 16.02
CA MET A 551 5.28 1.90 16.39
C MET A 551 5.72 1.41 17.78
N VAL A 552 6.99 1.58 18.17
CA VAL A 552 7.47 1.24 19.53
C VAL A 552 6.89 2.18 20.57
N VAL A 553 6.78 3.48 20.26
CA VAL A 553 6.14 4.45 21.16
C VAL A 553 4.62 4.23 21.24
N GLY A 554 3.97 3.87 20.13
CA GLY A 554 2.54 3.52 20.10
C GLY A 554 2.21 2.18 20.77
N ALA A 555 3.08 1.17 20.66
CA ALA A 555 2.94 -0.12 21.34
C ALA A 555 3.30 -0.06 22.83
N ALA A 556 4.26 0.78 23.22
CA ALA A 556 4.59 1.02 24.63
C ALA A 556 3.47 1.75 25.39
N GLY A 557 2.55 2.42 24.69
CA GLY A 557 1.33 3.01 25.27
C GLY A 557 0.18 2.01 25.48
N GLY A 558 0.33 0.74 25.05
CA GLY A 558 -0.73 -0.25 25.10
C GLY A 558 -0.19 -1.67 25.18
N GLY A 559 0.27 -2.10 26.35
CA GLY A 559 0.60 -3.50 26.59
C GLY A 559 1.51 -3.70 27.80
N GLY A 560 0.91 -4.03 28.93
CA GLY A 560 1.62 -4.55 30.10
C GLY A 560 2.44 -5.79 29.74
N THR A 561 3.66 -5.81 30.27
CA THR A 561 4.66 -6.85 30.09
C THR A 561 4.23 -8.16 30.77
N ALA A 562 4.18 -9.24 29.98
CA ALA A 562 4.29 -10.63 30.43
C ALA A 562 5.10 -11.37 29.35
N GLY A 563 6.12 -12.18 29.63
CA GLY A 563 6.78 -12.57 30.86
C GLY A 563 7.96 -13.50 30.51
N ALA A 564 8.82 -13.80 31.49
CA ALA A 564 9.63 -15.02 31.52
C ALA A 564 10.32 -15.14 32.89
N ALA A 565 9.93 -16.15 33.68
CA ALA A 565 10.83 -17.10 34.37
C ALA A 565 10.09 -17.84 35.49
N ASP A 566 9.99 -19.16 35.29
CA ASP A 566 10.13 -20.29 36.23
C ASP A 566 9.30 -20.39 37.53
N GLY A 567 8.89 -21.62 37.78
CA GLY A 567 7.95 -22.03 38.81
C GLY A 567 8.56 -22.22 40.19
N GLU A 568 7.68 -22.24 41.20
CA GLU A 568 7.64 -23.25 42.26
C GLU A 568 6.40 -23.02 43.14
N ASP A 569 6.02 -24.08 43.83
CA ASP A 569 4.86 -24.23 44.72
C ASP A 569 4.61 -23.08 45.72
N GLY A 570 3.33 -22.83 46.02
CA GLY A 570 2.95 -21.98 47.16
C GLY A 570 1.46 -21.79 47.35
N ARG A 571 0.88 -22.53 48.29
CA ARG A 571 -0.47 -22.28 48.86
C ARG A 571 -0.51 -20.92 49.59
N ALA A 572 -1.69 -20.30 49.50
CA ALA A 572 -2.36 -19.43 50.46
C ALA A 572 -2.04 -17.91 50.54
N GLN A 573 -3.17 -17.18 50.63
CA GLN A 573 -3.44 -15.90 51.30
C GLN A 573 -3.26 -14.54 50.59
N SER A 574 -4.42 -13.99 50.21
CA SER A 574 -4.97 -12.65 50.51
C SER A 574 -4.05 -11.42 50.57
N ASP A 575 -4.28 -10.51 49.62
CA ASP A 575 -4.69 -9.08 49.77
C ASP A 575 -4.38 -8.39 48.41
N GLY A 576 -5.17 -7.52 47.78
CA GLY A 576 -6.35 -6.75 48.13
C GLY A 576 -6.33 -5.50 47.23
N GLY A 577 -7.40 -5.28 46.45
CA GLY A 577 -7.80 -3.96 45.94
C GLY A 577 -7.34 -3.54 44.52
N ASN A 578 -8.20 -3.74 43.52
CA ASN A 578 -9.01 -2.65 42.91
C ASN A 578 -9.99 -3.23 41.85
N SER A 579 -11.11 -3.82 42.28
CA SER A 579 -12.22 -4.15 41.36
C SER A 579 -13.03 -2.88 41.10
N ARG A 580 -13.18 -2.50 39.83
CA ARG A 580 -14.19 -1.51 39.43
C ARG A 580 -15.57 -2.11 39.71
N ASN A 581 -16.25 -1.65 40.76
CA ASN A 581 -17.62 -2.09 41.06
C ASN A 581 -18.58 -1.44 40.04
N GLY A 582 -19.29 -2.26 39.27
CA GLY A 582 -20.41 -1.79 38.43
C GLY A 582 -21.57 -1.28 39.29
N SER A 583 -22.53 -0.59 38.67
CA SER A 583 -23.72 -0.06 39.38
C SER A 583 -25.01 -0.28 38.60
N ILE A 584 -26.12 -0.46 39.32
CA ILE A 584 -27.48 -0.49 38.76
C ILE A 584 -28.22 0.76 39.26
N ASP A 585 -28.77 1.55 38.33
CA ASP A 585 -29.60 2.72 38.58
C ASP A 585 -31.04 2.46 38.11
N GLU A 586 -31.97 2.37 39.07
CA GLU A 586 -33.42 2.16 38.85
C GLU A 586 -34.25 3.40 39.22
N THR A 587 -33.62 4.58 39.31
CA THR A 587 -34.31 5.82 39.74
C THR A 587 -35.47 6.24 38.83
N GLU A 588 -35.42 5.90 37.54
CA GLU A 588 -36.49 6.24 36.57
C GLU A 588 -37.55 5.14 36.42
N LYS A 589 -37.16 3.87 36.60
CA LYS A 589 -38.00 2.67 36.49
C LYS A 589 -37.32 1.50 37.20
N ALA A 590 -38.08 0.65 37.88
CA ALA A 590 -37.58 -0.62 38.37
C ALA A 590 -37.52 -1.66 37.24
N PHE A 591 -36.43 -2.42 37.17
CA PHE A 591 -36.33 -3.56 36.27
C PHE A 591 -37.31 -4.66 36.70
N SER A 592 -37.93 -5.32 35.72
CA SER A 592 -38.60 -6.59 35.96
C SER A 592 -37.60 -7.64 36.44
N ALA A 593 -38.07 -8.73 37.07
CA ALA A 593 -37.18 -9.79 37.56
C ALA A 593 -36.28 -10.38 36.46
N LYS A 594 -36.77 -10.47 35.21
CA LYS A 594 -36.01 -10.97 34.06
C LYS A 594 -34.93 -9.97 33.60
N GLU A 595 -35.27 -8.68 33.51
CA GLU A 595 -34.32 -7.61 33.15
C GLU A 595 -33.27 -7.40 34.25
N ARG A 596 -33.68 -7.49 35.51
CA ARG A 596 -32.80 -7.33 36.68
C ARG A 596 -31.70 -8.39 36.68
N ARG A 597 -32.02 -9.63 36.32
CA ARG A 597 -31.04 -10.72 36.20
C ARG A 597 -29.95 -10.41 35.16
N ILE A 598 -30.31 -9.70 34.08
CA ILE A 598 -29.36 -9.24 33.06
C ILE A 598 -28.53 -8.08 33.60
N ALA A 599 -29.16 -7.10 34.23
CA ALA A 599 -28.49 -5.96 34.85
C ALA A 599 -27.48 -6.38 35.92
N GLU A 600 -27.81 -7.35 36.78
CA GLU A 600 -26.92 -7.92 37.79
C GLU A 600 -25.72 -8.64 37.17
N THR A 601 -25.93 -9.35 36.06
CA THR A 601 -24.83 -9.98 35.31
C THR A 601 -23.86 -8.92 34.79
N LEU A 602 -24.38 -7.85 34.19
CA LEU A 602 -23.57 -6.74 33.67
C LEU A 602 -22.87 -5.96 34.80
N GLN A 603 -23.54 -5.76 35.93
CA GLN A 603 -22.97 -5.11 37.12
C GLN A 603 -21.78 -5.90 37.67
N ASN A 604 -21.91 -7.22 37.79
CA ASN A 604 -20.85 -8.11 38.27
C ASN A 604 -19.62 -8.09 37.34
N GLU A 605 -19.81 -7.71 36.08
CA GLU A 605 -18.74 -7.49 35.10
C GLU A 605 -18.17 -6.06 35.11
N GLY A 606 -18.61 -5.23 36.06
CA GLY A 606 -18.13 -3.86 36.23
C GLY A 606 -18.82 -2.82 35.35
N ARG A 607 -19.98 -3.14 34.74
CA ARG A 607 -20.75 -2.21 33.89
C ARG A 607 -21.68 -1.32 34.71
N HIS A 608 -21.96 -0.12 34.20
CA HIS A 608 -22.98 0.78 34.72
C HIS A 608 -24.26 0.62 33.92
N VAL A 609 -25.35 0.20 34.57
CA VAL A 609 -26.64 -0.08 33.94
C VAL A 609 -27.70 0.85 34.53
N LYS A 610 -28.40 1.60 33.68
CA LYS A 610 -29.52 2.48 34.07
C LYS A 610 -30.81 2.06 33.38
N ALA A 611 -31.89 1.84 34.13
CA ALA A 611 -33.21 1.53 33.59
C ALA A 611 -33.85 2.77 32.95
N LEU A 612 -34.52 2.61 31.81
CA LEU A 612 -35.24 3.69 31.13
C LEU A 612 -36.76 3.52 31.22
N LYS A 613 -37.47 4.62 31.44
CA LYS A 613 -38.93 4.67 31.39
C LYS A 613 -39.43 4.72 29.94
N GLU A 614 -40.53 4.03 29.67
CA GLU A 614 -41.20 4.06 28.36
C GLU A 614 -41.66 5.49 27.98
N SER A 615 -41.44 5.90 26.73
CA SER A 615 -41.90 7.19 26.22
C SER A 615 -43.43 7.28 26.20
N SER A 616 -43.97 8.42 26.64
CA SER A 616 -45.38 8.76 26.55
C SER A 616 -45.79 9.33 25.19
N VAL A 617 -44.86 9.40 24.22
CA VAL A 617 -45.08 9.94 22.87
C VAL A 617 -45.50 8.80 21.94
N GLU A 618 -46.66 8.94 21.30
CA GLU A 618 -47.19 7.94 20.38
C GLU A 618 -46.20 7.67 19.23
N GLY A 619 -45.84 6.39 19.03
CA GLY A 619 -44.88 5.95 18.02
C GLY A 619 -43.40 5.97 18.44
N GLN A 620 -43.06 6.54 19.60
CA GLN A 620 -41.68 6.57 20.08
C GLN A 620 -41.35 5.34 20.93
N ARG A 621 -40.42 4.52 20.43
CA ARG A 621 -39.92 3.31 21.08
C ARG A 621 -38.71 3.64 21.94
N THR A 622 -38.70 3.14 23.17
CA THR A 622 -37.62 3.39 24.16
C THR A 622 -37.04 2.04 24.56
N PRO A 623 -35.71 1.89 24.59
CA PRO A 623 -35.08 0.63 25.00
C PRO A 623 -35.15 0.43 26.50
N ASP A 624 -34.96 -0.81 26.95
CA ASP A 624 -35.11 -1.17 28.36
C ASP A 624 -34.06 -0.51 29.29
N ALA A 625 -32.83 -0.30 28.80
CA ALA A 625 -31.72 0.23 29.60
C ALA A 625 -30.71 1.08 28.81
N VAL A 626 -29.85 1.77 29.54
CA VAL A 626 -28.58 2.32 29.07
C VAL A 626 -27.44 1.59 29.78
N VAL A 627 -26.54 0.98 29.02
CA VAL A 627 -25.36 0.27 29.54
C VAL A 627 -24.10 1.04 29.12
N ASP A 628 -23.35 1.57 30.08
CA ASP A 628 -22.18 2.43 29.85
C ASP A 628 -22.43 3.58 28.85
N GLY A 629 -23.62 4.19 28.90
CA GLY A 629 -24.02 5.27 27.99
C GLY A 629 -24.64 4.81 26.66
N VAL A 630 -24.73 3.50 26.41
CA VAL A 630 -25.30 2.93 25.17
C VAL A 630 -26.73 2.41 25.39
N PRO A 631 -27.74 2.89 24.63
CA PRO A 631 -29.10 2.38 24.73
C PRO A 631 -29.18 0.90 24.29
N THR A 632 -29.63 0.04 25.20
CA THR A 632 -29.56 -1.42 25.08
C THR A 632 -30.90 -2.07 25.40
N GLU A 633 -31.37 -2.96 24.53
CA GLU A 633 -32.59 -3.74 24.73
C GLU A 633 -32.29 -5.05 25.47
N PHE A 634 -33.12 -5.41 26.46
CA PHE A 634 -33.02 -6.67 27.18
C PHE A 634 -34.09 -7.65 26.70
N LYS A 635 -33.69 -8.91 26.50
CA LYS A 635 -34.59 -9.99 26.12
C LYS A 635 -34.26 -11.25 26.89
N THR A 636 -35.26 -12.09 27.10
CA THR A 636 -35.10 -13.40 27.74
C THR A 636 -35.81 -14.45 26.90
N LEU A 637 -35.23 -15.63 26.77
CA LEU A 637 -35.85 -16.78 26.13
C LEU A 637 -36.54 -17.66 27.17
N ASP A 638 -37.75 -18.14 26.85
CA ASP A 638 -38.49 -19.05 27.72
C ASP A 638 -38.03 -20.51 27.53
N PRO A 639 -38.31 -21.42 28.50
CA PRO A 639 -38.00 -22.85 28.39
C PRO A 639 -38.56 -23.50 27.12
N GLY A 640 -37.76 -24.34 26.46
CA GLY A 640 -38.10 -24.95 25.17
C GLY A 640 -37.77 -24.05 23.97
N ALA A 641 -36.87 -23.07 24.14
CA ALA A 641 -36.46 -22.19 23.04
C ALA A 641 -35.78 -22.98 21.91
N SER A 642 -36.10 -22.60 20.68
CA SER A 642 -35.49 -23.16 19.48
C SER A 642 -34.59 -22.13 18.80
N VAL A 643 -33.86 -22.58 17.78
CA VAL A 643 -33.11 -21.72 16.86
C VAL A 643 -33.94 -20.54 16.33
N ASN A 644 -35.23 -20.76 16.05
CA ASN A 644 -36.12 -19.69 15.56
C ASN A 644 -36.51 -18.69 16.66
N SER A 645 -36.50 -19.09 17.93
CA SER A 645 -36.78 -18.21 19.06
C SER A 645 -35.75 -17.08 19.14
N VAL A 646 -34.46 -17.38 19.00
CA VAL A 646 -33.39 -16.36 18.96
C VAL A 646 -33.61 -15.35 17.83
N LYS A 647 -33.84 -15.85 16.61
CA LYS A 647 -34.09 -15.01 15.43
C LYS A 647 -35.28 -14.07 15.64
N ASN A 648 -36.38 -14.59 16.17
CA ASN A 648 -37.60 -13.82 16.38
C ASN A 648 -37.39 -12.78 17.48
N THR A 649 -36.74 -13.15 18.58
CA THR A 649 -36.36 -12.25 19.68
C THR A 649 -35.52 -11.09 19.17
N LEU A 650 -34.47 -11.35 18.39
CA LEU A 650 -33.62 -10.30 17.81
C LEU A 650 -34.38 -9.42 16.80
N ASN A 651 -35.32 -9.98 16.03
CA ASN A 651 -36.20 -9.21 15.15
C ASN A 651 -37.14 -8.26 15.90
N THR A 652 -37.46 -8.55 17.16
CA THR A 652 -38.20 -7.62 18.03
C THR A 652 -37.27 -6.59 18.67
N ALA A 653 -36.09 -7.01 19.13
CA ALA A 653 -35.12 -6.13 19.78
C ALA A 653 -34.61 -5.01 18.87
N LYS A 654 -34.32 -5.32 17.59
CA LYS A 654 -33.86 -4.33 16.60
C LYS A 654 -34.83 -3.16 16.34
N LYS A 655 -36.08 -3.28 16.79
CA LYS A 655 -37.09 -2.21 16.65
C LYS A 655 -37.03 -1.21 17.81
N GLN A 656 -36.30 -1.53 18.88
CA GLN A 656 -36.24 -0.77 20.13
C GLN A 656 -34.85 -0.17 20.36
N ALA A 657 -33.81 -0.96 20.12
CA ALA A 657 -32.41 -0.54 20.24
C ALA A 657 -31.57 -1.06 19.07
N ARG A 658 -30.36 -0.51 18.93
CA ARG A 658 -29.31 -1.09 18.07
C ARG A 658 -28.41 -2.06 18.83
N ASP A 659 -28.46 -2.07 20.15
CA ASP A 659 -27.67 -2.96 21.01
C ASP A 659 -28.62 -3.85 21.81
N ALA A 660 -28.34 -5.14 21.92
CA ALA A 660 -29.21 -6.08 22.63
C ALA A 660 -28.46 -7.09 23.49
N VAL A 661 -29.02 -7.40 24.66
CA VAL A 661 -28.60 -8.52 25.50
C VAL A 661 -29.75 -9.51 25.64
N VAL A 662 -29.51 -10.75 25.23
CA VAL A 662 -30.45 -11.86 25.28
C VAL A 662 -30.00 -12.86 26.35
N ASP A 663 -30.81 -13.02 27.40
CA ASP A 663 -30.65 -14.08 28.39
C ASP A 663 -31.32 -15.37 27.89
N ALA A 664 -30.50 -16.35 27.52
CA ALA A 664 -30.91 -17.68 27.10
C ALA A 664 -30.77 -18.72 28.22
N ARG A 665 -30.33 -18.34 29.43
CA ARG A 665 -30.17 -19.27 30.56
C ARG A 665 -31.50 -19.87 30.99
N GLY A 666 -31.55 -21.18 31.17
CA GLY A 666 -32.76 -21.94 31.53
C GLY A 666 -33.73 -22.14 30.37
N SER A 667 -33.35 -21.77 29.15
CA SER A 667 -34.20 -21.95 27.96
C SER A 667 -34.09 -23.36 27.34
N GLY A 668 -33.04 -24.11 27.68
CA GLY A 668 -32.71 -25.40 27.06
C GLY A 668 -32.03 -25.30 25.68
N LEU A 669 -31.69 -24.09 25.24
CA LEU A 669 -30.99 -23.85 23.97
C LEU A 669 -29.48 -23.94 24.16
N ASP A 670 -28.82 -24.82 23.41
CA ASP A 670 -27.37 -24.98 23.40
C ASP A 670 -26.65 -23.89 22.57
N GLU A 671 -25.32 -23.82 22.70
CA GLU A 671 -24.53 -22.80 22.00
C GLU A 671 -24.68 -22.90 20.47
N ALA A 672 -24.71 -24.13 19.94
CA ALA A 672 -24.86 -24.38 18.51
C ALA A 672 -26.19 -23.82 17.97
N GLY A 673 -27.29 -24.11 18.66
CA GLY A 673 -28.61 -23.59 18.31
C GLY A 673 -28.72 -22.07 18.45
N ALA A 674 -28.06 -21.49 19.47
CA ALA A 674 -27.98 -20.04 19.64
C ALA A 674 -27.20 -19.36 18.50
N ARG A 675 -26.05 -19.91 18.11
CA ARG A 675 -25.24 -19.43 16.97
C ARG A 675 -25.98 -19.58 15.65
N GLU A 676 -26.70 -20.68 15.44
CA GLU A 676 -27.51 -20.87 14.24
C GLU A 676 -28.65 -19.85 14.18
N GLY A 677 -29.30 -19.56 15.31
CA GLY A 677 -30.39 -18.61 15.42
C GLY A 677 -29.94 -17.17 15.16
N LEU A 678 -28.80 -16.79 15.74
CA LEU A 678 -28.11 -15.54 15.43
C LEU A 678 -27.75 -15.48 13.94
N GLY A 679 -27.13 -16.53 13.38
CA GLY A 679 -26.80 -16.59 11.95
C GLY A 679 -28.01 -16.43 11.03
N LYS A 680 -29.17 -17.01 11.38
CA LYS A 680 -30.44 -16.82 10.66
C LYS A 680 -30.94 -15.37 10.75
N PHE A 681 -30.80 -14.73 11.91
CA PHE A 681 -31.14 -13.31 12.06
C PHE A 681 -30.29 -12.44 11.15
N LEU A 682 -28.98 -12.66 11.13
CA LEU A 682 -28.01 -11.88 10.34
C LEU A 682 -28.19 -12.06 8.84
N ARG A 683 -28.48 -13.28 8.36
CA ARG A 683 -28.77 -13.49 6.93
C ARG A 683 -30.01 -12.75 6.43
N ASN A 684 -31.00 -12.57 7.31
CA ASN A 684 -32.29 -11.99 6.95
C ASN A 684 -32.38 -10.48 7.21
N ASN A 685 -31.32 -9.87 7.74
CA ASN A 685 -31.28 -8.45 8.09
C ASN A 685 -30.02 -7.80 7.54
N PRO A 686 -30.13 -6.73 6.73
CA PRO A 686 -28.96 -6.05 6.18
C PRO A 686 -28.08 -5.41 7.27
N PRO A 687 -26.77 -5.18 6.99
CA PRO A 687 -25.84 -4.53 7.91
C PRO A 687 -26.36 -3.17 8.42
N GLY A 688 -26.02 -2.82 9.68
CA GLY A 688 -26.41 -1.54 10.31
C GLY A 688 -27.76 -1.54 11.04
N ARG A 689 -28.45 -2.69 11.11
CA ARG A 689 -29.70 -2.85 11.90
C ARG A 689 -29.47 -3.09 13.38
N MET A 690 -28.32 -3.66 13.74
CA MET A 690 -27.84 -3.86 15.11
C MET A 690 -26.34 -3.54 15.13
N ASN A 691 -25.88 -2.89 16.19
CA ASN A 691 -24.49 -2.55 16.47
C ASN A 691 -23.82 -3.63 17.33
N SER A 692 -24.54 -4.18 18.32
CA SER A 692 -24.07 -5.30 19.15
C SER A 692 -25.22 -6.19 19.64
N ILE A 693 -24.91 -7.47 19.83
CA ILE A 693 -25.78 -8.52 20.32
C ILE A 693 -24.94 -9.39 21.24
N ARG A 694 -25.45 -9.56 22.45
CA ARG A 694 -24.89 -10.46 23.44
C ARG A 694 -25.92 -11.54 23.76
N ILE A 695 -25.54 -12.81 23.74
CA ILE A 695 -26.40 -13.92 24.16
C ILE A 695 -25.71 -14.65 25.31
N ILE A 696 -26.39 -14.73 26.46
CA ILE A 696 -25.89 -15.37 27.68
C ILE A 696 -26.65 -16.68 27.85
N GLY A 697 -25.99 -17.81 27.62
CA GLY A 697 -26.54 -19.16 27.83
C GLY A 697 -26.17 -19.74 29.19
N ASP A 698 -26.60 -20.98 29.45
CA ASP A 698 -26.29 -21.68 30.70
C ASP A 698 -24.79 -21.91 30.88
N ASP A 699 -24.11 -22.40 29.83
CA ASP A 699 -22.66 -22.69 29.83
C ASP A 699 -21.90 -21.99 28.68
N TYR A 700 -22.54 -21.02 28.01
CA TYR A 700 -21.94 -20.34 26.86
C TYR A 700 -22.23 -18.84 26.85
N HIS A 701 -21.38 -18.11 26.15
CA HIS A 701 -21.50 -16.68 25.98
C HIS A 701 -21.13 -16.29 24.56
N ILE A 702 -22.08 -15.66 23.85
CA ILE A 702 -21.90 -15.22 22.47
C ILE A 702 -21.94 -13.70 22.43
N ILE A 703 -20.97 -13.09 21.74
CA ILE A 703 -20.89 -11.65 21.49
C ILE A 703 -20.77 -11.45 19.98
N TRP A 704 -21.53 -10.50 19.43
CA TRP A 704 -21.54 -10.18 17.99
C TRP A 704 -21.96 -8.73 17.73
N PRO A 705 -21.31 -8.01 16.80
CA PRO A 705 -19.88 -8.08 16.54
C PRO A 705 -19.05 -7.85 17.80
#